data_AF-M3D316-F1
#
_entry.id   AF-M3D316-F1
#
_cell.length_a   1.000
_cell.length_b   1.000
_cell.length_c   1.000
_cell.angle_alpha   90.00
_cell.angle_beta   90.00
_cell.angle_gamma   90.00
#
_symmetry.space_group_name_H-M   'P 1'
#
loop_
_entity.id
_entity.type
_entity.pdbx_description
1 polymer ?
#
loop_
_entity_poly.entity_id
_entity_poly.type
_entity_poly.pdbx_seq_one_letter_code
_entity_poly.pdbx_strand_id
1 'polypeptide(L)'
;MNEEVLELHVSDAATTSDSNDRLEALQLSLRGWPLFHLQRLGLSPGSWRDQLMEKGHQSDPVCLICGDSTSADTQILKLSCNCHHCNKCLTRLFTAAVTDESLYPPSCHRRPIPLNKVSRHLPLTLVRTYRAKSLELSTPNKVYCSNLKNGCNAFIAPHSIHNGQAFCQTCGMSTCVKCKEETHFGPCDDGTGNESGQNTTLLGLLNGLAKQEKWRVCPSCGRLVEKADGCNHILCRCGCDFCYSCGTLLDKCVCIDDDGLEEEEEDEEYEQGQADYHHRHRQEWAAREAANVLRRLRSRNRRELEEDIIEDTMVCISSGWPATQCPRPVDLDFSELHVIVFRFGTNMNFSAARTAPLLSPATAARSVPRTPRACFVAQWLQSRRNLSITPLRATPEPAIPLRKHLKDEAKRKKAEAKLSSVKKVKADPRLDKWELTVGIEIHAELNTACKLFSSAPALAGEENAAANTKVALFDAGLPGAQPQFQVATLLPALRAAVALGCDIQHKSGWDRKHYFHWDQPNGYQITQYYEPFARNGHLVLTPEDGVPSSDLDGADHLTIGIKQIQMEQDTAKTNAVGLSTYHIDLNRAGHPLIEIITLPQIHSPQTAAALVRKIQTILRSVDACTTGMELGGLRADVNVSIRERGTAGTGSTYSGVEGLGQRTEIKNLSSFKAVEDAIVAERDRQISVLESGGKIEGETRGWTLGAAETTRLRGKEGEVDYRYMPDGDLPPLIIGEDVVQYLKQTLPELPENTVERVVHRAGLSPKDAKTMVGLDDGDRLEFMEETIESLKQKWQEQTQPEDLHKFGKIVGNWVLHELGGLLDASVSWDDVSITPQELADIIYNLLQKQITARTAKQLLSALFDTPLASASRPSVEQLIETGNLRLRPLSEDAYTELAQAIMNENLDMVAAVRDKGQKGKIMWFVGQMVRRGEEGTVEPEMARRVVEKMLAG
;
A
#
# COMPACT_ATOMS: atom_id res chain seq x y z
N MET A 1 -22.51 -17.19 23.91
CA MET A 1 -23.95 -16.83 23.94
C MET A 1 -24.59 -17.11 22.58
N ASN A 2 -24.15 -18.13 21.83
CA ASN A 2 -24.40 -18.16 20.37
C ASN A 2 -25.31 -19.31 19.93
N GLU A 3 -25.64 -20.25 20.81
CA GLU A 3 -26.58 -21.35 20.52
C GLU A 3 -28.02 -21.00 20.95
N GLU A 4 -28.21 -20.42 22.14
CA GLU A 4 -29.54 -19.95 22.62
C GLU A 4 -30.17 -18.89 21.69
N VAL A 5 -29.34 -18.03 21.08
CA VAL A 5 -29.79 -17.04 20.07
C VAL A 5 -30.22 -17.73 18.77
N LEU A 6 -29.61 -18.87 18.43
CA LEU A 6 -29.97 -19.66 17.26
C LEU A 6 -31.32 -20.39 17.48
N GLU A 7 -31.51 -21.00 18.65
CA GLU A 7 -32.78 -21.65 19.00
C GLU A 7 -33.95 -20.65 19.03
N LEU A 8 -33.74 -19.43 19.57
CA LEU A 8 -34.74 -18.36 19.53
C LEU A 8 -35.12 -18.00 18.08
N HIS A 9 -34.17 -17.67 17.22
CA HIS A 9 -34.47 -17.29 15.83
C HIS A 9 -35.07 -18.42 14.99
N VAL A 10 -34.69 -19.68 15.24
CA VAL A 10 -35.32 -20.85 14.59
C VAL A 10 -36.74 -21.08 15.12
N SER A 11 -37.00 -20.80 16.41
CA SER A 11 -38.34 -20.94 16.99
C SER A 11 -39.33 -19.87 16.51
N ASP A 12 -38.89 -18.62 16.33
CA ASP A 12 -39.74 -17.56 15.75
C ASP A 12 -40.11 -17.91 14.30
N ALA A 13 -39.12 -18.30 13.47
CA ALA A 13 -39.31 -18.75 12.09
C ALA A 13 -40.11 -20.07 11.97
N ALA A 14 -40.34 -20.78 13.07
CA ALA A 14 -41.20 -21.96 13.09
C ALA A 14 -42.70 -21.60 13.04
N THR A 15 -43.09 -20.36 13.39
CA THR A 15 -44.50 -19.97 13.56
C THR A 15 -45.19 -19.37 12.33
N THR A 16 -44.44 -18.94 11.31
CA THR A 16 -44.98 -18.36 10.08
C THR A 16 -45.55 -19.42 9.13
N SER A 17 -46.74 -19.17 8.57
CA SER A 17 -47.47 -20.13 7.75
C SER A 17 -47.12 -20.14 6.26
N ASP A 18 -46.33 -19.16 5.78
CA ASP A 18 -45.89 -19.08 4.37
C ASP A 18 -44.47 -19.64 4.19
N SER A 19 -44.19 -20.21 3.01
CA SER A 19 -42.97 -20.95 2.71
C SER A 19 -41.86 -20.09 2.09
N ASN A 20 -42.19 -18.95 1.47
CA ASN A 20 -41.20 -18.06 0.86
C ASN A 20 -40.46 -17.21 1.91
N ASP A 21 -41.17 -16.61 2.87
CA ASP A 21 -40.59 -15.78 3.94
C ASP A 21 -39.54 -16.56 4.77
N ARG A 22 -39.81 -17.85 5.02
CA ARG A 22 -38.87 -18.78 5.66
C ARG A 22 -37.56 -18.96 4.89
N LEU A 23 -37.62 -18.98 3.56
CA LEU A 23 -36.45 -19.10 2.70
C LEU A 23 -35.65 -17.79 2.65
N GLU A 24 -36.32 -16.63 2.62
CA GLU A 24 -35.64 -15.33 2.57
C GLU A 24 -34.95 -14.99 3.91
N ALA A 25 -35.59 -15.30 5.05
CA ALA A 25 -34.99 -15.18 6.38
C ALA A 25 -33.74 -16.07 6.57
N LEU A 26 -33.78 -17.30 6.06
CA LEU A 26 -32.61 -18.19 6.02
C LEU A 26 -31.50 -17.67 5.08
N GLN A 27 -31.86 -17.11 3.93
CA GLN A 27 -30.87 -16.55 3.00
C GLN A 27 -30.18 -15.29 3.53
N LEU A 28 -30.88 -14.45 4.30
CA LEU A 28 -30.30 -13.26 4.91
C LEU A 28 -29.35 -13.59 6.07
N SER A 29 -29.69 -14.57 6.92
CA SER A 29 -28.86 -14.96 8.08
C SER A 29 -27.57 -15.72 7.72
N LEU A 30 -27.52 -16.35 6.53
CA LEU A 30 -26.36 -17.15 6.08
C LEU A 30 -25.35 -16.37 5.22
N ARG A 31 -25.63 -15.11 4.83
CA ARG A 31 -24.69 -14.27 4.05
C ARG A 31 -23.49 -13.84 4.92
N GLY A 32 -22.36 -14.52 4.73
CA GLY A 32 -21.08 -14.21 5.37
C GLY A 32 -20.40 -15.41 6.06
N TRP A 33 -21.05 -16.57 6.11
CA TRP A 33 -20.51 -17.76 6.79
C TRP A 33 -19.46 -18.50 5.95
N PRO A 34 -18.33 -18.97 6.55
CA PRO A 34 -17.33 -19.76 5.83
C PRO A 34 -17.86 -21.11 5.32
N LEU A 35 -17.40 -21.52 4.13
CA LEU A 35 -17.77 -22.77 3.44
C LEU A 35 -17.68 -24.03 4.31
N PHE A 36 -16.76 -24.05 5.27
CA PHE A 36 -16.55 -25.17 6.21
C PHE A 36 -17.78 -25.48 7.08
N HIS A 37 -18.58 -24.46 7.44
CA HIS A 37 -19.81 -24.66 8.22
C HIS A 37 -20.92 -25.34 7.39
N LEU A 38 -20.99 -25.07 6.08
CA LEU A 38 -22.01 -25.64 5.20
C LEU A 38 -21.77 -27.14 4.91
N GLN A 39 -20.51 -27.58 4.85
CA GLN A 39 -20.17 -29.00 4.66
C GLN A 39 -20.61 -29.88 5.85
N ARG A 40 -20.63 -29.33 7.08
CA ARG A 40 -21.16 -30.03 8.27
C ARG A 40 -22.67 -30.30 8.22
N LEU A 41 -23.40 -29.69 7.27
CA LEU A 41 -24.84 -29.86 7.06
C LEU A 41 -25.17 -30.80 5.89
N GLY A 42 -24.17 -31.45 5.26
CA GLY A 42 -24.39 -32.58 4.35
C GLY A 42 -24.85 -32.24 2.91
N LEU A 43 -24.81 -30.97 2.51
CA LEU A 43 -25.22 -30.54 1.16
C LEU A 43 -24.07 -30.71 0.15
N SER A 44 -24.35 -31.30 -1.02
CA SER A 44 -23.33 -31.61 -2.04
C SER A 44 -23.14 -30.48 -3.08
N PRO A 45 -21.91 -30.20 -3.53
CA PRO A 45 -21.63 -29.11 -4.47
C PRO A 45 -21.83 -29.55 -5.93
N GLY A 46 -23.08 -29.53 -6.42
CA GLY A 46 -23.40 -30.07 -7.75
C GLY A 46 -24.36 -29.29 -8.67
N SER A 47 -25.10 -28.28 -8.19
CA SER A 47 -26.14 -27.60 -9.01
C SER A 47 -26.25 -26.07 -8.86
N TRP A 48 -25.64 -25.49 -7.82
CA TRP A 48 -25.79 -24.06 -7.51
C TRP A 48 -25.05 -23.13 -8.48
N ARG A 49 -24.01 -23.63 -9.16
CA ARG A 49 -23.09 -22.81 -9.95
C ARG A 49 -23.58 -22.58 -11.38
N ASP A 50 -24.24 -23.57 -11.97
CA ASP A 50 -24.78 -23.48 -13.33
C ASP A 50 -26.04 -22.59 -13.36
N GLN A 51 -26.90 -22.68 -12.33
CA GLN A 51 -28.07 -21.82 -12.16
C GLN A 51 -27.74 -20.32 -11.96
N LEU A 52 -26.49 -19.99 -11.60
CA LEU A 52 -26.01 -18.61 -11.51
C LEU A 52 -25.47 -18.06 -12.86
N MET A 53 -25.12 -18.92 -13.82
CA MET A 53 -24.50 -18.51 -15.08
C MET A 53 -25.52 -18.19 -16.20
N GLU A 54 -26.75 -18.71 -16.14
CA GLU A 54 -27.79 -18.41 -17.14
C GLU A 54 -28.56 -17.10 -16.92
N LYS A 55 -28.33 -16.38 -15.81
CA LYS A 55 -28.94 -15.07 -15.53
C LYS A 55 -27.90 -13.94 -15.45
N GLY A 56 -27.22 -13.70 -16.57
CA GLY A 56 -26.41 -12.50 -16.74
C GLY A 56 -27.25 -11.23 -16.61
N HIS A 57 -27.04 -10.44 -15.55
CA HIS A 57 -27.69 -9.15 -15.36
C HIS A 57 -27.38 -8.21 -16.54
N GLN A 58 -28.38 -7.89 -17.34
CA GLN A 58 -28.32 -6.68 -18.17
C GLN A 58 -28.48 -5.48 -17.25
N SER A 59 -27.43 -4.68 -17.12
CA SER A 59 -27.48 -3.40 -16.42
C SER A 59 -28.32 -2.39 -17.21
N ASP A 60 -29.17 -1.63 -16.52
CA ASP A 60 -29.95 -0.54 -17.12
C ASP A 60 -29.03 0.45 -17.87
N PRO A 61 -29.50 1.07 -18.99
CA PRO A 61 -28.68 1.95 -19.81
C PRO A 61 -28.40 3.29 -19.12
N VAL A 62 -27.31 3.36 -18.35
CA VAL A 62 -26.84 4.57 -17.65
C VAL A 62 -26.43 5.68 -18.62
N CYS A 63 -26.76 6.94 -18.29
CA CYS A 63 -26.33 8.08 -19.09
C CYS A 63 -24.83 8.41 -18.92
N LEU A 64 -24.08 8.37 -20.03
CA LEU A 64 -22.63 8.64 -20.10
C LEU A 64 -22.19 10.02 -19.55
N ILE A 65 -23.09 11.01 -19.51
CA ILE A 65 -22.75 12.39 -19.10
C ILE A 65 -23.03 12.66 -17.61
N CYS A 66 -23.94 11.91 -16.96
CA CYS A 66 -24.37 12.20 -15.59
C CYS A 66 -24.43 11.00 -14.64
N GLY A 67 -24.24 9.76 -15.11
CA GLY A 67 -24.31 8.56 -14.27
C GLY A 67 -25.72 8.14 -13.84
N ASP A 68 -26.76 8.92 -14.19
CA ASP A 68 -28.15 8.57 -13.91
C ASP A 68 -28.58 7.28 -14.65
N SER A 69 -29.15 6.33 -13.90
CA SER A 69 -29.87 5.15 -14.43
C SER A 69 -31.34 5.49 -14.72
N THR A 70 -32.05 4.57 -15.38
CA THR A 70 -33.43 4.78 -15.84
C THR A 70 -34.46 4.83 -14.72
N SER A 71 -34.99 6.02 -14.42
CA SER A 71 -36.36 6.15 -13.92
C SER A 71 -37.36 6.21 -15.09
N ALA A 72 -38.63 5.95 -14.82
CA ALA A 72 -39.69 5.92 -15.84
C ALA A 72 -39.86 7.25 -16.61
N ASP A 73 -39.47 8.38 -16.02
CA ASP A 73 -39.54 9.71 -16.64
C ASP A 73 -38.30 10.06 -17.50
N THR A 74 -37.18 9.34 -17.31
CA THR A 74 -35.91 9.61 -18.00
C THR A 74 -35.76 8.80 -19.29
N GLN A 75 -36.25 9.34 -20.40
CA GLN A 75 -35.87 8.83 -21.72
C GLN A 75 -34.36 8.99 -21.95
N ILE A 76 -33.70 7.86 -22.22
CA ILE A 76 -32.28 7.76 -22.53
C ILE A 76 -32.12 7.29 -23.98
N LEU A 77 -31.47 8.12 -24.79
CA LEU A 77 -31.25 7.87 -26.22
C LEU A 77 -29.90 7.17 -26.43
N LYS A 78 -29.92 6.08 -27.20
CA LYS A 78 -28.71 5.39 -27.67
C LYS A 78 -28.20 6.03 -28.96
N LEU A 79 -26.94 6.44 -28.99
CA LEU A 79 -26.26 6.99 -30.16
C LEU A 79 -25.57 5.91 -31.01
N SER A 80 -25.18 6.26 -32.24
CA SER A 80 -24.45 5.38 -33.17
C SER A 80 -23.06 4.93 -32.70
N CYS A 81 -22.52 5.56 -31.64
CA CYS A 81 -21.34 5.13 -30.91
C CYS A 81 -21.66 4.17 -29.74
N ASN A 82 -22.83 3.51 -29.74
CA ASN A 82 -23.39 2.69 -28.64
C ASN A 82 -23.61 3.42 -27.29
N CYS A 83 -23.24 4.69 -27.17
CA CYS A 83 -23.33 5.47 -25.94
C CYS A 83 -24.76 5.91 -25.63
N HIS A 84 -25.11 5.94 -24.35
CA HIS A 84 -26.44 6.29 -23.85
C HIS A 84 -26.46 7.71 -23.24
N HIS A 85 -27.43 8.53 -23.64
CA HIS A 85 -27.53 9.94 -23.21
C HIS A 85 -28.98 10.33 -22.88
N CYS A 86 -29.24 10.87 -21.69
CA CYS A 86 -30.57 11.35 -21.32
C CYS A 86 -30.89 12.69 -22.01
N ASN A 87 -32.19 12.96 -22.25
CA ASN A 87 -32.67 14.18 -22.92
C ASN A 87 -32.12 15.47 -22.28
N LYS A 88 -31.95 15.51 -20.94
CA LYS A 88 -31.42 16.65 -20.18
C LYS A 88 -29.96 16.95 -20.52
N CYS A 89 -29.12 15.92 -20.62
CA CYS A 89 -27.71 16.04 -20.96
C CYS A 89 -27.47 16.31 -22.45
N LEU A 90 -28.29 15.73 -23.34
CA LEU A 90 -28.31 16.11 -24.76
C LEU A 90 -28.70 17.58 -24.94
N THR A 91 -29.73 18.05 -24.22
CA THR A 91 -30.17 19.45 -24.25
C THR A 91 -29.06 20.40 -23.78
N ARG A 92 -28.38 20.07 -22.68
CA ARG A 92 -27.19 20.83 -22.21
C ARG A 92 -26.09 20.88 -23.28
N LEU A 93 -25.71 19.74 -23.85
CA LEU A 93 -24.65 19.63 -24.85
C LEU A 93 -24.96 20.43 -26.12
N PHE A 94 -26.19 20.34 -26.65
CA PHE A 94 -26.64 21.10 -27.81
C PHE A 94 -26.87 22.59 -27.52
N THR A 95 -27.11 22.97 -26.26
CA THR A 95 -27.16 24.39 -25.85
C THR A 95 -25.75 24.97 -25.81
N ALA A 96 -24.81 24.26 -25.17
CA ALA A 96 -23.41 24.66 -25.07
C ALA A 96 -22.78 24.87 -26.45
N ALA A 97 -22.97 23.93 -27.39
CA ALA A 97 -22.49 24.05 -28.77
C ALA A 97 -23.18 25.15 -29.63
N VAL A 98 -24.15 25.88 -29.09
CA VAL A 98 -24.84 27.02 -29.73
C VAL A 98 -24.46 28.36 -29.07
N THR A 99 -23.86 28.31 -27.88
CA THR A 99 -23.31 29.46 -27.13
C THR A 99 -21.78 29.56 -27.22
N ASP A 100 -21.07 28.43 -27.28
CA ASP A 100 -19.62 28.32 -27.38
C ASP A 100 -19.23 27.62 -28.69
N GLU A 101 -18.44 28.31 -29.52
CA GLU A 101 -17.94 27.77 -30.80
C GLU A 101 -16.95 26.62 -30.61
N SER A 102 -16.23 26.56 -29.48
CA SER A 102 -15.24 25.51 -29.20
C SER A 102 -15.87 24.12 -29.01
N LEU A 103 -17.18 24.06 -28.74
CA LEU A 103 -17.97 22.85 -28.54
C LEU A 103 -18.81 22.46 -29.77
N TYR A 104 -18.65 23.16 -30.90
CA TYR A 104 -19.37 22.91 -32.14
C TYR A 104 -18.51 22.15 -33.17
N PRO A 105 -19.03 21.10 -33.84
CA PRO A 105 -20.31 20.45 -33.58
C PRO A 105 -20.29 19.59 -32.30
N PRO A 106 -21.42 19.46 -31.59
CA PRO A 106 -21.49 18.60 -30.40
C PRO A 106 -21.17 17.16 -30.78
N SER A 107 -20.22 16.54 -30.08
CA SER A 107 -19.66 15.24 -30.45
C SER A 107 -19.67 14.25 -29.29
N CYS A 108 -19.62 12.95 -29.62
CA CYS A 108 -19.40 11.86 -28.68
C CYS A 108 -18.30 10.96 -29.26
N HIS A 109 -17.26 10.64 -28.48
CA HIS A 109 -16.07 9.91 -28.96
C HIS A 109 -15.46 10.53 -30.23
N ARG A 110 -15.33 11.87 -30.25
CA ARG A 110 -14.87 12.70 -31.40
C ARG A 110 -15.71 12.57 -32.68
N ARG A 111 -16.86 11.89 -32.66
CA ARG A 111 -17.80 11.80 -33.79
C ARG A 111 -18.95 12.81 -33.59
N PRO A 112 -19.25 13.69 -34.56
CA PRO A 112 -20.37 14.62 -34.45
C PRO A 112 -21.71 13.91 -34.24
N ILE A 113 -22.53 14.42 -33.32
CA ILE A 113 -23.87 13.89 -33.04
C ILE A 113 -24.85 14.49 -34.05
N PRO A 114 -25.43 13.69 -34.97
CA PRO A 114 -26.21 14.25 -36.06
C PRO A 114 -27.60 14.70 -35.58
N LEU A 115 -27.94 15.96 -35.84
CA LEU A 115 -29.16 16.61 -35.34
C LEU A 115 -30.45 15.85 -35.69
N ASN A 116 -30.49 15.12 -36.82
CA ASN A 116 -31.66 14.34 -37.24
C ASN A 116 -31.97 13.14 -36.31
N LYS A 117 -30.96 12.55 -35.64
CA LYS A 117 -31.16 11.45 -34.68
C LYS A 117 -31.62 11.98 -33.30
N VAL A 118 -31.22 13.19 -32.92
CA VAL A 118 -31.53 13.77 -31.60
C VAL A 118 -32.68 14.79 -31.58
N SER A 119 -33.16 15.27 -32.74
CA SER A 119 -34.12 16.39 -32.80
C SER A 119 -35.49 16.12 -32.16
N ARG A 120 -35.86 14.85 -31.93
CA ARG A 120 -37.05 14.44 -31.17
C ARG A 120 -36.87 14.52 -29.65
N HIS A 121 -35.62 14.62 -29.19
CA HIS A 121 -35.17 14.59 -27.79
C HIS A 121 -34.69 15.95 -27.29
N LEU A 122 -34.81 16.99 -28.13
CA LEU A 122 -34.38 18.37 -27.87
C LEU A 122 -35.57 19.33 -27.98
N PRO A 123 -35.61 20.43 -27.20
CA PRO A 123 -36.64 21.45 -27.35
C PRO A 123 -36.69 22.03 -28.77
N LEU A 124 -37.89 22.18 -29.35
CA LEU A 124 -38.07 22.69 -30.72
C LEU A 124 -37.47 24.09 -30.93
N THR A 125 -37.42 24.91 -29.88
CA THR A 125 -36.73 26.20 -29.85
C THR A 125 -35.22 26.01 -30.06
N LEU A 126 -34.57 25.14 -29.28
CA LEU A 126 -33.15 24.81 -29.42
C LEU A 126 -32.84 24.20 -30.79
N VAL A 127 -33.69 23.31 -31.32
CA VAL A 127 -33.52 22.73 -32.67
C VAL A 127 -33.58 23.82 -33.76
N ARG A 128 -34.46 24.83 -33.62
CA ARG A 128 -34.53 25.98 -34.53
C ARG A 128 -33.30 26.87 -34.40
N THR A 129 -32.88 27.23 -33.18
CA THR A 129 -31.69 28.08 -32.95
C THR A 129 -30.40 27.39 -33.43
N TYR A 130 -30.25 26.08 -33.17
CA TYR A 130 -29.14 25.29 -33.68
C TYR A 130 -29.12 25.34 -35.21
N ARG A 131 -30.24 25.07 -35.89
CA ARG A 131 -30.31 25.12 -37.36
C ARG A 131 -29.97 26.51 -37.92
N ALA A 132 -30.45 27.58 -37.28
CA ALA A 132 -30.16 28.96 -37.69
C ALA A 132 -28.67 29.30 -37.56
N LYS A 133 -28.03 28.96 -36.44
CA LYS A 133 -26.58 29.14 -36.24
C LYS A 133 -25.72 28.11 -36.95
N SER A 134 -26.26 26.97 -37.40
CA SER A 134 -25.46 25.85 -37.90
C SER A 134 -24.59 26.26 -39.10
N LEU A 135 -25.14 27.07 -40.01
CA LEU A 135 -24.42 27.60 -41.17
C LEU A 135 -23.35 28.63 -40.78
N GLU A 136 -23.61 29.48 -39.79
CA GLU A 136 -22.63 30.43 -39.25
C GLU A 136 -21.47 29.69 -38.59
N LEU A 137 -21.75 28.75 -37.69
CA LEU A 137 -20.76 28.00 -36.92
C LEU A 137 -19.96 27.01 -37.78
N SER A 138 -20.52 26.51 -38.89
CA SER A 138 -19.79 25.67 -39.84
C SER A 138 -19.04 26.43 -40.93
N THR A 139 -19.16 27.76 -41.02
CA THR A 139 -18.49 28.54 -42.07
C THR A 139 -17.06 28.92 -41.64
N PRO A 140 -16.00 28.46 -42.35
CA PRO A 140 -14.65 28.95 -42.13
C PRO A 140 -14.54 30.41 -42.60
N ASN A 141 -13.65 31.19 -41.96
CA ASN A 141 -13.37 32.59 -42.32
C ASN A 141 -14.61 33.51 -42.41
N LYS A 142 -15.55 33.33 -41.46
CA LYS A 142 -16.81 34.08 -41.33
C LYS A 142 -16.67 35.58 -41.63
N VAL A 143 -17.62 36.09 -42.42
CA VAL A 143 -17.81 37.52 -42.69
C VAL A 143 -19.10 37.97 -42.01
N TYR A 144 -19.01 39.04 -41.23
CA TYR A 144 -20.14 39.73 -40.63
C TYR A 144 -20.27 41.10 -41.29
N CYS A 145 -21.46 41.70 -41.25
CA CYS A 145 -21.64 43.03 -41.83
C CYS A 145 -20.79 44.08 -41.11
N SER A 146 -20.08 44.89 -41.88
CA SER A 146 -19.26 46.03 -41.41
C SER A 146 -20.10 47.23 -40.94
N ASN A 147 -21.42 47.22 -41.14
CA ASN A 147 -22.33 48.33 -40.83
C ASN A 147 -22.67 48.43 -39.32
N LEU A 148 -21.64 48.34 -38.47
CA LEU A 148 -21.73 48.46 -37.01
C LEU A 148 -22.26 49.82 -36.56
N LYS A 149 -22.00 50.89 -37.34
CA LYS A 149 -22.48 52.27 -37.10
C LYS A 149 -24.01 52.35 -37.04
N ASN A 150 -24.72 51.48 -37.78
CA ASN A 150 -26.18 51.37 -37.75
C ASN A 150 -26.65 50.10 -37.01
N GLY A 151 -25.80 49.51 -36.15
CA GLY A 151 -26.13 48.35 -35.32
C GLY A 151 -26.24 47.01 -36.07
N CYS A 152 -25.89 46.95 -37.36
CA CYS A 152 -26.01 45.71 -38.14
C CYS A 152 -24.70 44.90 -38.06
N ASN A 153 -24.75 43.81 -37.30
CA ASN A 153 -23.65 42.84 -37.14
C ASN A 153 -23.97 41.46 -37.76
N ALA A 154 -24.94 41.39 -38.68
CA ALA A 154 -25.45 40.12 -39.21
C ALA A 154 -24.36 39.30 -39.94
N PHE A 155 -24.33 37.99 -39.68
CA PHE A 155 -23.51 37.03 -40.44
C PHE A 155 -23.94 37.00 -41.90
N ILE A 156 -22.97 37.12 -42.82
CA ILE A 156 -23.20 37.05 -44.26
C ILE A 156 -22.85 35.64 -44.75
N ALA A 157 -23.88 34.87 -45.10
CA ALA A 157 -23.73 33.50 -45.56
C ALA A 157 -22.94 33.41 -46.89
N PRO A 158 -22.12 32.36 -47.11
CA PRO A 158 -21.21 32.27 -48.26
C PRO A 158 -21.87 32.42 -49.64
N HIS A 159 -23.14 32.03 -49.80
CA HIS A 159 -23.87 32.20 -51.07
C HIS A 159 -24.20 33.67 -51.41
N SER A 160 -24.06 34.59 -50.45
CA SER A 160 -24.22 36.04 -50.65
C SER A 160 -22.86 36.75 -50.85
N ILE A 161 -21.82 35.99 -51.17
CA ILE A 161 -20.46 36.48 -51.43
C ILE A 161 -20.15 36.34 -52.92
N HIS A 162 -19.88 37.46 -53.60
CA HIS A 162 -19.58 37.52 -55.02
C HIS A 162 -18.36 38.42 -55.25
N ASN A 163 -17.39 37.97 -56.06
CA ASN A 163 -16.20 38.74 -56.44
C ASN A 163 -15.42 39.38 -55.26
N GLY A 164 -15.38 38.71 -54.10
CA GLY A 164 -14.71 39.22 -52.88
C GLY A 164 -15.52 40.24 -52.07
N GLN A 165 -16.79 40.47 -52.41
CA GLN A 165 -17.72 41.35 -51.70
C GLN A 165 -18.87 40.52 -51.12
N ALA A 166 -19.14 40.69 -49.83
CA ALA A 166 -20.19 40.01 -49.08
C ALA A 166 -21.39 40.93 -48.91
N PHE A 167 -22.55 40.58 -49.48
CA PHE A 167 -23.74 41.42 -49.45
C PHE A 167 -24.63 41.11 -48.24
N CYS A 168 -24.84 42.08 -47.34
CA CYS A 168 -25.67 41.89 -46.16
C CYS A 168 -27.16 41.97 -46.50
N GLN A 169 -27.84 40.82 -46.51
CA GLN A 169 -29.29 40.73 -46.75
C GLN A 169 -30.14 41.51 -45.71
N THR A 170 -29.60 41.82 -44.52
CA THR A 170 -30.31 42.52 -43.44
C THR A 170 -30.34 44.05 -43.60
N CYS A 171 -29.32 44.65 -44.22
CA CYS A 171 -29.21 46.12 -44.34
C CYS A 171 -28.81 46.64 -45.73
N GLY A 172 -28.58 45.75 -46.71
CA GLY A 172 -28.20 46.09 -48.08
C GLY A 172 -26.77 46.58 -48.28
N MET A 173 -25.96 46.72 -47.21
CA MET A 173 -24.57 47.14 -47.30
C MET A 173 -23.64 45.97 -47.67
N SER A 174 -22.63 46.24 -48.50
CA SER A 174 -21.60 45.28 -48.90
C SER A 174 -20.32 45.44 -48.08
N THR A 175 -19.76 44.32 -47.64
CA THR A 175 -18.54 44.22 -46.84
C THR A 175 -17.44 43.52 -47.63
N CYS A 176 -16.20 44.03 -47.58
CA CYS A 176 -15.06 43.40 -48.25
C CYS A 176 -14.66 42.11 -47.50
N VAL A 177 -14.57 40.98 -48.21
CA VAL A 177 -14.25 39.67 -47.60
C VAL A 177 -12.84 39.62 -47.00
N LYS A 178 -11.91 40.42 -47.54
CA LYS A 178 -10.50 40.44 -47.13
C LYS A 178 -10.29 41.24 -45.85
N CYS A 179 -10.49 42.56 -45.88
CA CYS A 179 -10.28 43.44 -44.72
C CYS A 179 -11.46 43.48 -43.72
N LYS A 180 -12.64 42.94 -44.10
CA LYS A 180 -13.89 42.93 -43.32
C LYS A 180 -14.53 44.30 -43.06
N GLU A 181 -14.06 45.34 -43.75
CA GLU A 181 -14.61 46.70 -43.72
C GLU A 181 -15.65 46.96 -44.85
N GLU A 182 -16.22 48.17 -44.90
CA GLU A 182 -17.07 48.62 -46.01
C GLU A 182 -16.39 48.41 -47.39
N THR A 183 -17.17 48.05 -48.41
CA THR A 183 -16.64 47.67 -49.73
C THR A 183 -15.96 48.85 -50.44
N HIS A 184 -14.71 48.61 -50.87
CA HIS A 184 -13.87 49.58 -51.57
C HIS A 184 -13.50 49.10 -52.98
N PHE A 185 -13.10 50.05 -53.85
CA PHE A 185 -12.50 49.77 -55.16
C PHE A 185 -11.02 50.11 -55.13
N GLY A 186 -10.16 49.12 -55.38
CA GLY A 186 -8.70 49.24 -55.32
C GLY A 186 -8.04 48.00 -54.72
N PRO A 187 -6.70 47.95 -54.63
CA PRO A 187 -6.02 46.92 -53.84
C PRO A 187 -6.53 46.96 -52.40
N CYS A 188 -6.75 45.79 -51.82
CA CYS A 188 -7.15 45.67 -50.42
C CYS A 188 -5.89 45.69 -49.56
N ASP A 189 -5.69 46.76 -48.80
CA ASP A 189 -4.64 46.84 -47.80
C ASP A 189 -4.99 45.85 -46.68
N ASP A 190 -4.22 44.76 -46.61
CA ASP A 190 -4.39 43.69 -45.62
C ASP A 190 -3.69 44.00 -44.29
N GLY A 191 -3.16 45.22 -44.14
CA GLY A 191 -2.45 45.66 -42.95
C GLY A 191 -1.01 45.14 -42.86
N THR A 192 -0.48 44.53 -43.93
CA THR A 192 0.90 44.03 -43.95
C THR A 192 1.93 44.99 -44.54
N GLY A 193 1.52 46.09 -45.19
CA GLY A 193 2.49 47.00 -45.82
C GLY A 193 2.02 48.41 -46.19
N ASN A 194 2.14 49.35 -45.23
CA ASN A 194 2.50 50.75 -45.49
C ASN A 194 2.96 51.48 -44.21
N GLU A 195 4.19 52.02 -44.21
CA GLU A 195 4.74 52.80 -43.08
C GLU A 195 4.25 54.26 -43.08
N SER A 196 2.93 54.50 -43.08
CA SER A 196 2.38 55.87 -42.96
C SER A 196 0.87 55.91 -42.65
N GLY A 197 0.46 55.41 -41.48
CA GLY A 197 -0.92 55.59 -41.02
C GLY A 197 -1.17 55.18 -39.56
N GLN A 198 -1.63 56.11 -38.73
CA GLN A 198 -2.10 55.83 -37.36
C GLN A 198 -3.51 55.21 -37.38
N ASN A 199 -3.64 53.99 -37.92
CA ASN A 199 -4.90 53.25 -37.90
C ASN A 199 -5.13 52.62 -36.53
N THR A 200 -5.93 53.27 -35.68
CA THR A 200 -6.31 52.80 -34.34
C THR A 200 -7.36 51.69 -34.39
N THR A 201 -7.03 50.57 -35.06
CA THR A 201 -7.89 49.38 -35.15
C THR A 201 -7.38 48.27 -34.22
N LEU A 202 -8.30 47.48 -33.67
CA LEU A 202 -7.98 46.38 -32.75
C LEU A 202 -7.02 45.36 -33.36
N LEU A 203 -7.09 45.17 -34.69
CA LEU A 203 -6.23 44.27 -35.45
C LEU A 203 -4.77 44.73 -35.47
N GLY A 204 -4.51 46.05 -35.53
CA GLY A 204 -3.15 46.60 -35.44
C GLY A 204 -2.51 46.35 -34.08
N LEU A 205 -3.28 46.50 -32.99
CA LEU A 205 -2.84 46.18 -31.63
C LEU A 205 -2.58 44.67 -31.45
N LEU A 206 -3.47 43.81 -31.95
CA LEU A 206 -3.28 42.35 -31.94
C LEU A 206 -2.04 41.91 -32.73
N ASN A 207 -1.79 42.51 -33.91
CA ASN A 207 -0.60 42.22 -34.70
C ASN A 207 0.69 42.76 -34.05
N GLY A 208 0.61 43.85 -33.27
CA GLY A 208 1.71 44.33 -32.44
C GLY A 208 2.06 43.35 -31.31
N LEU A 209 1.06 42.96 -30.52
CA LEU A 209 1.20 41.95 -29.45
C LEU A 209 1.73 40.62 -30.00
N ALA A 210 1.19 40.13 -31.12
CA ALA A 210 1.65 38.90 -31.75
C ALA A 210 3.12 38.95 -32.20
N LYS A 211 3.64 40.11 -32.61
CA LYS A 211 5.07 40.28 -32.90
C LYS A 211 5.92 40.31 -31.62
N GLN A 212 5.43 40.95 -30.55
CA GLN A 212 6.12 41.05 -29.27
C GLN A 212 6.26 39.68 -28.59
N GLU A 213 5.15 38.96 -28.43
CA GLU A 213 5.08 37.64 -27.79
C GLU A 213 5.43 36.48 -28.74
N LYS A 214 6.00 36.79 -29.92
CA LYS A 214 6.43 35.85 -30.97
C LYS A 214 5.35 34.88 -31.49
N TRP A 215 4.06 35.17 -31.23
CA TRP A 215 2.92 34.36 -31.68
C TRP A 215 2.92 34.11 -33.20
N ARG A 216 2.25 33.04 -33.62
CA ARG A 216 2.23 32.57 -35.01
C ARG A 216 0.83 32.41 -35.56
N VAL A 217 0.64 32.82 -36.81
CA VAL A 217 -0.63 32.66 -37.53
C VAL A 217 -0.65 31.30 -38.20
N CYS A 218 -1.68 30.49 -37.96
CA CYS A 218 -1.88 29.24 -38.69
C CYS A 218 -2.13 29.52 -40.19
N PRO A 219 -1.33 28.93 -41.11
CA PRO A 219 -1.39 29.25 -42.53
C PRO A 219 -2.68 28.81 -43.23
N SER A 220 -3.48 27.92 -42.61
CA SER A 220 -4.77 27.46 -43.15
C SER A 220 -5.96 28.33 -42.71
N CYS A 221 -6.00 28.79 -41.45
CA CYS A 221 -7.21 29.41 -40.87
C CYS A 221 -7.02 30.81 -40.27
N GLY A 222 -5.83 31.40 -40.36
CA GLY A 222 -5.58 32.77 -39.90
C GLY A 222 -5.66 32.99 -38.38
N ARG A 223 -5.83 31.92 -37.58
CA ARG A 223 -5.84 32.02 -36.11
C ARG A 223 -4.42 32.19 -35.58
N LEU A 224 -4.24 33.13 -34.66
CA LEU A 224 -3.03 33.25 -33.85
C LEU A 224 -2.89 32.06 -32.90
N VAL A 225 -1.64 31.64 -32.68
CA VAL A 225 -1.22 30.55 -31.82
C VAL A 225 -0.04 31.01 -30.96
N GLU A 226 -0.18 30.79 -29.67
CA GLU A 226 0.86 30.94 -28.66
C GLU A 226 1.51 29.58 -28.39
N LYS A 227 2.83 29.55 -28.19
CA LYS A 227 3.59 28.36 -27.80
C LYS A 227 4.13 28.59 -26.40
N ALA A 228 3.54 27.93 -25.42
CA ALA A 228 4.01 27.99 -24.03
C ALA A 228 5.31 27.17 -23.84
N ASP A 229 5.41 26.00 -24.47
CA ASP A 229 6.58 25.11 -24.38
C ASP A 229 6.61 24.08 -25.55
N GLY A 230 7.66 23.25 -25.63
CA GLY A 230 7.71 22.02 -26.43
C GLY A 230 8.29 22.15 -27.84
N CYS A 231 7.95 21.18 -28.71
CA CYS A 231 8.42 21.10 -30.10
C CYS A 231 7.90 22.25 -30.99
N ASN A 232 8.55 22.49 -32.14
CA ASN A 232 8.07 23.44 -33.14
C ASN A 232 6.95 22.89 -34.06
N HIS A 233 6.56 21.61 -33.94
CA HIS A 233 5.43 21.02 -34.66
C HIS A 233 4.10 21.45 -34.04
N ILE A 234 3.21 22.11 -34.80
CA ILE A 234 1.91 22.61 -34.30
C ILE A 234 0.74 22.09 -35.15
N LEU A 235 -0.11 21.26 -34.54
CA LEU A 235 -1.44 20.94 -35.06
C LEU A 235 -2.45 22.02 -34.65
N CYS A 236 -2.92 22.82 -35.61
CA CYS A 236 -3.96 23.82 -35.35
C CYS A 236 -5.35 23.18 -35.19
N ARG A 237 -6.25 23.84 -34.45
CA ARG A 237 -7.66 23.43 -34.26
C ARG A 237 -8.47 23.28 -35.57
N CYS A 238 -7.97 23.75 -36.72
CA CYS A 238 -8.58 23.52 -38.03
C CYS A 238 -8.10 22.24 -38.73
N GLY A 239 -7.25 21.42 -38.10
CA GLY A 239 -6.67 20.23 -38.71
C GLY A 239 -5.49 20.51 -39.65
N CYS A 240 -4.69 21.55 -39.33
CA CYS A 240 -3.56 21.99 -40.15
C CYS A 240 -2.26 21.92 -39.35
N ASP A 241 -1.31 21.13 -39.85
CA ASP A 241 0.02 20.95 -39.26
C ASP A 241 1.02 21.96 -39.85
N PHE A 242 1.63 22.77 -38.99
CA PHE A 242 2.59 23.81 -39.39
C PHE A 242 3.72 23.98 -38.38
N CYS A 243 4.85 24.52 -38.82
CA CYS A 243 6.02 24.78 -37.99
C CYS A 243 5.89 26.14 -37.29
N TYR A 244 6.08 26.17 -35.96
CA TYR A 244 6.05 27.41 -35.18
C TYR A 244 7.25 28.34 -35.49
N SER A 245 8.42 27.79 -35.84
CA SER A 245 9.60 28.62 -36.10
C SER A 245 9.36 29.56 -37.30
N CYS A 246 9.03 28.99 -38.46
CA CYS A 246 8.89 29.69 -39.74
C CYS A 246 7.44 29.98 -40.17
N GLY A 247 6.43 29.37 -39.54
CA GLY A 247 5.01 29.55 -39.89
C GLY A 247 4.51 28.77 -41.11
N THR A 248 5.39 28.03 -41.82
CA THR A 248 5.00 27.25 -43.00
C THR A 248 4.38 25.90 -42.62
N LEU A 249 3.60 25.31 -43.53
CA LEU A 249 3.15 23.93 -43.42
C LEU A 249 4.34 22.98 -43.25
N LEU A 250 4.18 21.92 -42.45
CA LEU A 250 5.25 20.98 -42.15
C LEU A 250 5.71 20.17 -43.38
N ASP A 251 4.82 19.95 -44.36
CA ASP A 251 5.16 19.34 -45.66
C ASP A 251 6.09 20.19 -46.54
N LYS A 252 6.35 21.44 -46.14
CA LYS A 252 7.18 22.44 -46.82
C LYS A 252 8.13 23.15 -45.85
N CYS A 253 8.39 22.56 -44.68
CA CYS A 253 9.32 23.09 -43.70
C CYS A 253 10.76 22.63 -44.02
N VAL A 254 11.71 23.57 -43.91
CA VAL A 254 13.16 23.31 -44.04
C VAL A 254 13.95 23.73 -42.78
N CYS A 255 13.24 23.93 -41.67
CA CYS A 255 13.87 23.96 -40.35
C CYS A 255 14.15 22.51 -39.95
N ILE A 256 15.37 22.06 -40.21
CA ILE A 256 15.94 20.83 -39.63
C ILE A 256 16.15 21.08 -38.13
N ASP A 257 16.07 20.03 -37.32
CA ASP A 257 16.24 20.12 -35.88
C ASP A 257 17.68 20.53 -35.51
N ASP A 258 17.80 21.57 -34.68
CA ASP A 258 19.05 22.24 -34.28
C ASP A 258 19.25 22.09 -32.76
N ASP A 259 19.08 20.85 -32.27
CA ASP A 259 19.35 20.46 -30.89
C ASP A 259 20.86 20.18 -30.74
N GLY A 260 21.64 21.26 -30.65
CA GLY A 260 23.10 21.22 -30.76
C GLY A 260 23.81 20.37 -29.70
N LEU A 261 24.38 19.25 -30.16
CA LEU A 261 25.46 18.50 -29.51
C LEU A 261 26.57 18.22 -30.53
N GLU A 262 27.82 18.20 -30.08
CA GLU A 262 28.97 17.80 -30.90
C GLU A 262 29.10 16.27 -30.85
N GLU A 263 28.98 15.58 -31.99
CA GLU A 263 29.18 14.13 -32.10
C GLU A 263 30.58 13.81 -32.64
N GLU A 264 31.28 12.88 -31.97
CA GLU A 264 32.46 12.19 -32.53
C GLU A 264 32.00 10.97 -33.36
N GLU A 265 32.77 10.60 -34.38
CA GLU A 265 32.42 9.57 -35.37
C GLU A 265 32.48 8.13 -34.81
N GLU A 266 31.48 7.28 -35.06
CA GLU A 266 31.67 5.84 -35.43
C GLU A 266 30.36 5.11 -35.87
N ASP A 267 30.55 4.03 -36.66
CA ASP A 267 29.65 2.90 -37.02
C ASP A 267 28.35 3.08 -37.87
N GLU A 268 28.47 2.80 -39.17
CA GLU A 268 27.38 2.74 -40.17
C GLU A 268 26.47 1.47 -40.12
N GLU A 269 26.66 0.51 -39.20
CA GLU A 269 25.99 -0.83 -39.30
C GLU A 269 24.57 -0.92 -38.67
N TYR A 270 24.02 0.16 -38.10
CA TYR A 270 22.77 0.10 -37.31
C TYR A 270 21.46 0.28 -38.10
N GLU A 271 21.45 1.06 -39.20
CA GLU A 271 20.20 1.44 -39.89
C GLU A 271 19.46 0.27 -40.56
N GLN A 272 20.20 -0.71 -41.07
CA GLN A 272 19.64 -1.84 -41.83
C GLN A 272 18.64 -2.68 -40.98
N GLY A 273 18.81 -2.72 -39.65
CA GLY A 273 18.01 -3.53 -38.74
C GLY A 273 16.60 -2.98 -38.47
N GLN A 274 16.42 -1.66 -38.41
CA GLN A 274 15.14 -1.06 -38.01
C GLN A 274 14.07 -1.15 -39.11
N ALA A 275 14.46 -0.95 -40.38
CA ALA A 275 13.54 -1.02 -41.52
C ALA A 275 12.83 -2.38 -41.58
N ASP A 276 13.58 -3.45 -41.34
CA ASP A 276 13.16 -4.84 -41.48
C ASP A 276 12.25 -5.31 -40.33
N TYR A 277 12.37 -4.69 -39.16
CA TYR A 277 11.44 -4.83 -38.03
C TYR A 277 10.08 -4.16 -38.34
N HIS A 278 10.11 -2.89 -38.75
CA HIS A 278 8.90 -2.13 -39.07
C HIS A 278 8.16 -2.65 -40.32
N HIS A 279 8.82 -3.38 -41.22
CA HIS A 279 8.15 -4.05 -42.34
C HIS A 279 7.34 -5.28 -41.87
N ARG A 280 7.97 -6.19 -41.12
CA ARG A 280 7.32 -7.41 -40.56
C ARG A 280 6.12 -7.07 -39.68
N HIS A 281 6.27 -6.12 -38.75
CA HIS A 281 5.23 -5.79 -37.78
C HIS A 281 3.95 -5.19 -38.40
N ARG A 282 4.04 -4.63 -39.63
CA ARG A 282 2.88 -4.16 -40.41
C ARG A 282 2.14 -5.30 -41.13
N GLN A 283 2.85 -6.33 -41.60
CA GLN A 283 2.24 -7.48 -42.26
C GLN A 283 1.44 -8.36 -41.28
N GLU A 284 1.97 -8.61 -40.09
CA GLU A 284 1.26 -9.38 -39.04
C GLU A 284 -0.03 -8.69 -38.56
N TRP A 285 -0.02 -7.36 -38.48
CA TRP A 285 -1.20 -6.56 -38.13
C TRP A 285 -2.31 -6.68 -39.18
N ALA A 286 -1.97 -6.57 -40.46
CA ALA A 286 -2.92 -6.74 -41.57
C ALA A 286 -3.52 -8.16 -41.61
N ALA A 287 -2.70 -9.19 -41.40
CA ALA A 287 -3.17 -10.59 -41.35
C ALA A 287 -4.14 -10.84 -40.18
N ARG A 288 -3.89 -10.24 -39.01
CA ARG A 288 -4.78 -10.33 -37.84
C ARG A 288 -6.15 -9.71 -38.10
N GLU A 289 -6.23 -8.53 -38.73
CA GLU A 289 -7.53 -7.89 -38.92
C GLU A 289 -8.36 -8.55 -40.04
N ALA A 290 -7.73 -9.11 -41.08
CA ALA A 290 -8.40 -9.96 -42.06
C ALA A 290 -9.05 -11.20 -41.40
N ALA A 291 -8.35 -11.86 -40.46
CA ALA A 291 -8.89 -12.96 -39.69
C ALA A 291 -10.05 -12.53 -38.75
N ASN A 292 -9.98 -11.33 -38.19
CA ASN A 292 -11.06 -10.76 -37.38
C ASN A 292 -12.33 -10.48 -38.21
N VAL A 293 -12.21 -10.02 -39.45
CA VAL A 293 -13.36 -9.84 -40.37
C VAL A 293 -14.01 -11.18 -40.71
N LEU A 294 -13.22 -12.19 -41.10
CA LEU A 294 -13.73 -13.54 -41.39
C LEU A 294 -14.41 -14.22 -40.19
N ARG A 295 -13.98 -13.90 -38.96
CA ARG A 295 -14.62 -14.38 -37.72
C ARG A 295 -15.97 -13.71 -37.45
N ARG A 296 -16.15 -12.42 -37.80
CA ARG A 296 -17.43 -11.68 -37.63
C ARG A 296 -18.52 -12.14 -38.61
N LEU A 297 -18.15 -12.66 -39.79
CA LEU A 297 -19.08 -13.16 -40.82
C LEU A 297 -19.76 -14.51 -40.47
N ARG A 298 -19.37 -15.19 -39.39
CA ARG A 298 -19.89 -16.53 -39.03
C ARG A 298 -20.93 -16.54 -37.90
N SER A 299 -21.37 -15.37 -37.41
CA SER A 299 -22.09 -15.27 -36.13
C SER A 299 -23.30 -14.33 -36.13
N ARG A 300 -24.10 -14.29 -37.21
CA ARG A 300 -25.36 -13.51 -37.25
C ARG A 300 -26.52 -14.29 -37.88
N ASN A 301 -27.72 -13.97 -37.40
CA ASN A 301 -28.95 -14.64 -37.78
C ASN A 301 -29.58 -14.02 -39.04
N ARG A 302 -30.33 -14.86 -39.74
CA ARG A 302 -30.75 -14.73 -41.15
C ARG A 302 -31.75 -13.59 -41.46
N ARG A 303 -32.00 -12.65 -40.53
CA ARG A 303 -33.07 -11.63 -40.61
C ARG A 303 -32.64 -10.21 -40.95
N GLU A 304 -31.37 -9.86 -40.79
CA GLU A 304 -30.80 -8.62 -41.35
C GLU A 304 -30.51 -8.77 -42.87
N LEU A 305 -30.63 -10.00 -43.40
CA LEU A 305 -30.22 -10.41 -44.76
C LEU A 305 -31.25 -10.12 -45.86
N GLU A 306 -32.25 -9.27 -45.60
CA GLU A 306 -33.44 -9.09 -46.45
C GLU A 306 -33.55 -7.71 -47.10
N GLU A 307 -33.07 -6.65 -46.44
CA GLU A 307 -33.21 -5.26 -46.91
C GLU A 307 -31.90 -4.73 -47.54
N ASP A 308 -30.73 -5.06 -46.97
CA ASP A 308 -29.41 -4.64 -47.48
C ASP A 308 -29.09 -5.20 -48.89
N ILE A 309 -29.81 -6.24 -49.35
CA ILE A 309 -29.67 -6.82 -50.70
C ILE A 309 -30.00 -5.80 -51.82
N ILE A 310 -30.70 -4.69 -51.51
CA ILE A 310 -31.04 -3.66 -52.50
C ILE A 310 -29.98 -2.54 -52.59
N GLU A 311 -29.27 -2.18 -51.52
CA GLU A 311 -28.26 -1.11 -51.56
C GLU A 311 -26.84 -1.60 -51.94
N ASP A 312 -26.33 -2.69 -51.35
CA ASP A 312 -24.97 -3.17 -51.64
C ASP A 312 -24.81 -3.79 -53.05
N THR A 313 -25.93 -4.14 -53.72
CA THR A 313 -25.93 -4.59 -55.11
C THR A 313 -25.47 -3.49 -56.10
N MET A 314 -25.42 -2.21 -55.68
CA MET A 314 -24.89 -1.12 -56.52
C MET A 314 -23.36 -0.95 -56.49
N VAL A 315 -22.63 -1.58 -55.56
CA VAL A 315 -21.17 -1.40 -55.46
C VAL A 315 -20.40 -2.44 -56.29
N CYS A 316 -20.86 -3.70 -56.33
CA CYS A 316 -20.19 -4.79 -57.07
C CYS A 316 -20.15 -4.61 -58.60
N ILE A 317 -20.95 -3.69 -59.17
CA ILE A 317 -20.93 -3.39 -60.61
C ILE A 317 -19.72 -2.52 -61.01
N SER A 318 -19.06 -1.84 -60.06
CA SER A 318 -17.86 -1.04 -60.35
C SER A 318 -16.55 -1.84 -60.43
N SER A 319 -16.56 -3.15 -60.11
CA SER A 319 -15.35 -4.00 -60.10
C SER A 319 -15.53 -5.44 -60.63
N GLY A 320 -16.76 -5.89 -60.90
CA GLY A 320 -17.06 -7.02 -61.81
C GLY A 320 -17.06 -8.44 -61.20
N TRP A 321 -17.76 -9.34 -61.91
CA TRP A 321 -18.17 -10.73 -61.59
C TRP A 321 -19.54 -10.90 -60.89
N PRO A 322 -20.28 -12.01 -61.16
CA PRO A 322 -21.73 -12.07 -60.95
C PRO A 322 -22.20 -12.75 -59.64
N ALA A 323 -23.38 -12.37 -59.16
CA ALA A 323 -23.99 -12.91 -57.93
C ALA A 323 -25.03 -14.01 -58.18
N THR A 324 -24.89 -15.16 -57.49
CA THR A 324 -25.97 -16.14 -57.27
C THR A 324 -25.81 -16.80 -55.88
N GLN A 325 -26.90 -17.32 -55.30
CA GLN A 325 -27.02 -18.14 -54.07
C GLN A 325 -27.11 -17.40 -52.69
N CYS A 326 -28.34 -17.07 -52.24
CA CYS A 326 -28.67 -16.83 -50.82
C CYS A 326 -30.20 -17.00 -50.52
N PRO A 327 -30.65 -17.62 -49.38
CA PRO A 327 -32.08 -17.69 -48.97
C PRO A 327 -32.42 -17.30 -47.48
N ARG A 328 -33.72 -17.35 -47.08
CA ARG A 328 -34.45 -16.49 -46.08
C ARG A 328 -34.91 -17.09 -44.67
N PRO A 329 -35.46 -16.28 -43.69
CA PRO A 329 -35.60 -16.58 -42.22
C PRO A 329 -37.04 -16.69 -41.59
N VAL A 330 -37.19 -16.85 -40.23
CA VAL A 330 -38.46 -16.86 -39.39
C VAL A 330 -38.26 -16.31 -37.91
N ASP A 331 -39.37 -16.08 -37.16
CA ASP A 331 -39.69 -15.28 -35.90
C ASP A 331 -39.54 -15.93 -34.47
N LEU A 332 -40.03 -15.44 -33.27
CA LEU A 332 -40.10 -14.20 -32.37
C LEU A 332 -40.82 -14.60 -31.00
N ASP A 333 -41.23 -13.86 -29.92
CA ASP A 333 -41.21 -12.46 -29.38
C ASP A 333 -41.58 -12.31 -27.83
N PHE A 334 -41.51 -11.09 -27.22
CA PHE A 334 -42.27 -10.49 -26.04
C PHE A 334 -42.20 -11.06 -24.56
N SER A 335 -42.62 -10.43 -23.41
CA SER A 335 -43.11 -9.06 -22.95
C SER A 335 -43.27 -8.85 -21.38
N GLU A 336 -43.12 -7.61 -20.85
CA GLU A 336 -43.80 -6.91 -19.67
C GLU A 336 -43.71 -7.36 -18.16
N LEU A 337 -43.97 -6.55 -17.07
CA LEU A 337 -43.61 -5.14 -16.62
C LEU A 337 -44.08 -4.77 -15.14
N HIS A 338 -43.57 -3.65 -14.52
CA HIS A 338 -43.99 -2.82 -13.32
C HIS A 338 -43.45 -3.08 -11.85
N VAL A 339 -42.62 -2.22 -11.17
CA VAL A 339 -42.77 -1.07 -10.14
C VAL A 339 -43.52 -1.34 -8.78
N ILE A 340 -43.36 -0.66 -7.59
CA ILE A 340 -43.18 0.77 -7.14
C ILE A 340 -42.43 0.99 -5.74
N VAL A 341 -41.73 2.15 -5.61
CA VAL A 341 -41.15 3.04 -4.49
C VAL A 341 -41.70 3.09 -3.02
N PHE A 342 -40.86 3.43 -1.98
CA PHE A 342 -41.07 4.52 -0.94
C PHE A 342 -39.88 4.91 0.02
N ARG A 343 -40.11 5.81 1.03
CA ARG A 343 -39.12 6.64 1.82
C ARG A 343 -39.23 6.49 3.37
N PHE A 344 -38.22 6.99 4.11
CA PHE A 344 -38.13 7.04 5.60
C PHE A 344 -38.67 8.33 6.28
N GLY A 345 -38.90 8.26 7.61
CA GLY A 345 -39.23 9.37 8.54
C GLY A 345 -39.04 8.99 10.02
N THR A 346 -39.04 9.96 10.96
CA THR A 346 -38.58 9.80 12.37
C THR A 346 -39.57 10.33 13.43
N ASN A 347 -39.57 9.79 14.68
CA ASN A 347 -39.76 10.53 15.95
C ASN A 347 -39.73 9.66 17.27
N MET A 348 -39.74 10.33 18.44
CA MET A 348 -39.60 9.80 19.81
C MET A 348 -40.92 9.47 20.55
N ASN A 349 -40.93 8.61 21.60
CA ASN A 349 -41.16 9.01 23.02
C ASN A 349 -41.24 7.87 24.09
N PHE A 350 -41.34 8.28 25.37
CA PHE A 350 -41.27 7.53 26.66
C PHE A 350 -42.44 6.59 27.04
N SER A 351 -42.14 5.58 27.89
CA SER A 351 -42.98 5.10 29.02
C SER A 351 -42.13 4.32 30.06
N ALA A 352 -42.69 3.87 31.20
CA ALA A 352 -41.92 3.45 32.40
C ALA A 352 -42.52 2.30 33.27
N ALA A 353 -41.83 1.95 34.37
CA ALA A 353 -42.16 0.96 35.44
C ALA A 353 -41.78 -0.52 35.16
N ARG A 354 -41.48 -1.43 36.12
CA ARG A 354 -41.51 -1.39 37.62
C ARG A 354 -40.59 -2.49 38.24
N THR A 355 -40.61 -2.68 39.57
CA THR A 355 -39.66 -3.47 40.38
C THR A 355 -40.34 -4.53 41.30
N ALA A 356 -39.70 -5.61 41.79
CA ALA A 356 -38.43 -6.24 41.36
C ALA A 356 -38.27 -7.77 41.69
N PRO A 357 -38.09 -8.28 42.94
CA PRO A 357 -37.27 -9.49 43.16
C PRO A 357 -37.94 -10.70 43.85
N LEU A 358 -37.34 -11.90 43.75
CA LEU A 358 -37.46 -13.02 44.71
C LEU A 358 -36.31 -14.07 44.54
N LEU A 359 -36.23 -15.08 45.42
CA LEU A 359 -35.03 -15.93 45.67
C LEU A 359 -35.29 -17.45 45.59
N SER A 360 -34.37 -18.18 44.94
CA SER A 360 -34.02 -19.63 45.19
C SER A 360 -35.12 -20.72 45.02
N PRO A 361 -34.79 -22.04 45.02
CA PRO A 361 -33.49 -22.70 45.25
C PRO A 361 -32.98 -23.57 44.07
N ALA A 362 -31.90 -24.32 44.30
CA ALA A 362 -31.12 -25.02 43.28
C ALA A 362 -31.65 -26.41 42.86
N THR A 363 -31.40 -26.77 41.60
CA THR A 363 -31.29 -28.15 41.09
C THR A 363 -30.00 -28.30 40.28
N ALA A 364 -29.46 -29.51 40.18
CA ALA A 364 -28.12 -29.74 39.66
C ALA A 364 -28.03 -29.69 38.13
N ALA A 365 -27.03 -28.98 37.60
CA ALA A 365 -26.66 -28.97 36.19
C ALA A 365 -25.17 -29.36 36.02
N ARG A 366 -24.82 -29.84 34.82
CA ARG A 366 -23.49 -30.41 34.50
C ARG A 366 -22.36 -29.39 34.62
N SER A 367 -21.15 -29.89 34.91
CA SER A 367 -19.90 -29.13 34.84
C SER A 367 -19.57 -28.73 33.40
N VAL A 368 -19.87 -27.48 33.04
CA VAL A 368 -19.35 -26.85 31.82
C VAL A 368 -17.85 -26.57 32.02
N PRO A 369 -16.97 -26.96 31.09
CA PRO A 369 -15.55 -26.60 31.18
C PRO A 369 -15.40 -25.08 31.10
N ARG A 370 -14.70 -24.49 32.07
CA ARG A 370 -14.40 -23.04 32.05
C ARG A 370 -13.47 -22.74 30.89
N THR A 371 -13.87 -21.80 30.02
CA THR A 371 -12.98 -21.25 29.00
C THR A 371 -11.80 -20.53 29.66
N PRO A 372 -10.55 -20.77 29.22
CA PRO A 372 -9.40 -19.99 29.66
C PRO A 372 -9.55 -18.49 29.36
N ARG A 373 -8.82 -17.65 30.11
CA ARG A 373 -8.71 -16.22 29.81
C ARG A 373 -7.78 -16.03 28.60
N ALA A 374 -8.25 -15.34 27.57
CA ALA A 374 -7.45 -15.04 26.39
C ALA A 374 -6.30 -14.06 26.70
N CYS A 375 -5.14 -14.29 26.08
CA CYS A 375 -4.17 -13.23 25.83
C CYS A 375 -4.70 -12.36 24.67
N PHE A 376 -4.78 -11.05 24.85
CA PHE A 376 -5.48 -10.17 23.90
C PHE A 376 -4.72 -9.97 22.58
N VAL A 377 -3.42 -10.29 22.53
CA VAL A 377 -2.53 -10.05 21.39
C VAL A 377 -2.80 -11.05 20.25
N ALA A 378 -2.80 -12.35 20.55
CA ALA A 378 -2.79 -13.40 19.53
C ALA A 378 -4.15 -13.62 18.86
N GLN A 379 -5.25 -13.66 19.63
CA GLN A 379 -6.61 -13.77 19.04
C GLN A 379 -6.91 -12.64 18.05
N TRP A 380 -6.22 -11.50 18.19
CA TRP A 380 -6.37 -10.37 17.29
C TRP A 380 -5.52 -10.51 16.03
N LEU A 381 -4.25 -10.94 16.13
CA LEU A 381 -3.36 -11.21 15.00
C LEU A 381 -3.83 -12.40 14.12
N GLN A 382 -4.35 -13.46 14.74
CA GLN A 382 -4.85 -14.66 14.04
C GLN A 382 -6.00 -14.36 13.06
N SER A 383 -6.68 -13.21 13.18
CA SER A 383 -7.85 -12.85 12.37
C SER A 383 -7.56 -12.54 10.88
N ARG A 384 -6.29 -12.53 10.44
CA ARG A 384 -5.90 -11.99 9.12
C ARG A 384 -5.06 -12.87 8.17
N ARG A 385 -4.72 -14.12 8.53
CA ARG A 385 -3.79 -14.96 7.73
C ARG A 385 -4.43 -15.54 6.45
N ASN A 386 -4.58 -14.68 5.43
CA ASN A 386 -5.04 -15.03 4.07
C ASN A 386 -4.08 -14.48 2.99
N LEU A 387 -2.77 -14.54 3.24
CA LEU A 387 -1.71 -14.27 2.27
C LEU A 387 -0.74 -15.46 2.21
N SER A 388 -0.92 -16.31 1.19
CA SER A 388 0.00 -17.44 0.93
C SER A 388 1.14 -16.97 0.02
N ILE A 389 2.36 -16.95 0.56
CA ILE A 389 3.58 -16.72 -0.21
C ILE A 389 4.17 -18.08 -0.59
N THR A 390 4.11 -18.44 -1.86
CA THR A 390 4.74 -19.67 -2.37
C THR A 390 6.26 -19.51 -2.40
N PRO A 391 7.05 -20.28 -1.62
CA PRO A 391 8.49 -20.15 -1.61
C PRO A 391 9.12 -20.66 -2.91
N LEU A 392 10.10 -19.92 -3.45
CA LEU A 392 10.90 -20.38 -4.59
C LEU A 392 11.83 -21.51 -4.17
N ARG A 393 11.71 -22.64 -4.88
CA ARG A 393 12.32 -23.93 -4.50
C ARG A 393 13.83 -23.97 -4.76
N ALA A 394 14.62 -23.53 -3.76
CA ALA A 394 16.06 -23.77 -3.72
C ALA A 394 16.40 -25.26 -3.57
N THR A 395 17.61 -25.65 -3.97
CA THR A 395 18.11 -27.03 -3.83
C THR A 395 18.57 -27.33 -2.40
N PRO A 396 18.39 -28.56 -1.88
CA PRO A 396 18.67 -28.88 -0.49
C PRO A 396 20.18 -29.03 -0.21
N GLU A 397 20.78 -27.99 0.37
CA GLU A 397 21.98 -28.16 1.20
C GLU A 397 21.58 -28.66 2.61
N PRO A 398 22.43 -29.42 3.32
CA PRO A 398 22.08 -29.98 4.63
C PRO A 398 21.89 -28.88 5.69
N ALA A 399 20.66 -28.80 6.23
CA ALA A 399 20.23 -27.78 7.17
C ALA A 399 21.24 -27.58 8.33
N ILE A 400 21.65 -26.33 8.52
CA ILE A 400 22.59 -25.93 9.57
C ILE A 400 21.79 -25.64 10.84
N PRO A 401 21.91 -26.44 11.93
CA PRO A 401 21.07 -26.25 13.11
C PRO A 401 21.16 -24.83 13.67
N LEU A 402 20.05 -24.27 14.16
CA LEU A 402 20.00 -22.89 14.68
C LEU A 402 21.11 -22.59 15.70
N ARG A 403 21.49 -23.55 16.55
CA ARG A 403 22.62 -23.39 17.48
C ARG A 403 23.97 -23.22 16.77
N LYS A 404 24.20 -23.86 15.62
CA LYS A 404 25.38 -23.60 14.76
C LYS A 404 25.23 -22.25 14.05
N HIS A 405 24.06 -21.91 13.53
CA HIS A 405 23.79 -20.60 12.93
C HIS A 405 24.09 -19.45 13.91
N LEU A 406 23.47 -19.45 15.10
CA LEU A 406 23.70 -18.49 16.18
C LEU A 406 25.14 -18.53 16.72
N LYS A 407 25.81 -19.68 16.72
CA LYS A 407 27.22 -19.78 17.18
C LYS A 407 28.20 -19.27 16.13
N ASP A 408 27.94 -19.48 14.85
CA ASP A 408 28.78 -19.01 13.76
C ASP A 408 28.48 -17.53 13.45
N GLU A 409 27.25 -17.06 13.63
CA GLU A 409 26.89 -15.63 13.68
C GLU A 409 27.47 -14.96 14.93
N ALA A 410 27.41 -15.57 16.13
CA ALA A 410 28.09 -15.03 17.31
C ALA A 410 29.61 -15.08 17.19
N LYS A 411 30.19 -16.06 16.47
CA LYS A 411 31.61 -16.00 16.06
C LYS A 411 31.84 -14.87 15.06
N ARG A 412 30.93 -14.63 14.11
CA ARG A 412 31.05 -13.56 13.12
C ARG A 412 30.99 -12.20 13.82
N LYS A 413 29.95 -11.93 14.61
CA LYS A 413 29.85 -10.79 15.54
C LYS A 413 31.03 -10.67 16.50
N LYS A 414 31.65 -11.78 16.96
CA LYS A 414 32.86 -11.76 17.82
C LYS A 414 34.19 -11.70 17.05
N ALA A 415 34.18 -11.90 15.73
CA ALA A 415 35.30 -11.71 14.81
C ALA A 415 35.28 -10.29 14.25
N GLU A 416 34.11 -9.80 13.81
CA GLU A 416 33.74 -8.41 13.59
C GLU A 416 34.10 -7.57 14.84
N ALA A 417 33.65 -7.98 16.05
CA ALA A 417 34.05 -7.32 17.29
C ALA A 417 35.51 -7.53 17.70
N LYS A 418 36.25 -8.46 17.10
CA LYS A 418 37.72 -8.55 17.27
C LYS A 418 38.45 -7.61 16.32
N LEU A 419 38.02 -7.56 15.06
CA LEU A 419 38.48 -6.61 14.05
C LEU A 419 38.22 -5.17 14.51
N SER A 420 37.06 -4.89 15.13
CA SER A 420 36.80 -3.61 15.80
C SER A 420 37.40 -3.49 17.21
N SER A 421 37.75 -4.57 17.93
CA SER A 421 38.55 -4.40 19.17
C SER A 421 39.95 -3.84 18.91
N VAL A 422 40.51 -4.08 17.71
CA VAL A 422 41.77 -3.48 17.27
C VAL A 422 41.57 -2.05 16.76
N LYS A 423 40.43 -1.75 16.11
CA LYS A 423 39.95 -0.39 15.88
C LYS A 423 38.95 0.04 16.96
N LYS A 424 39.46 0.27 18.19
CA LYS A 424 38.76 1.07 19.21
C LYS A 424 38.02 2.20 18.47
N VAL A 425 36.69 2.26 18.57
CA VAL A 425 35.93 3.38 18.01
C VAL A 425 36.37 4.60 18.82
N LYS A 426 37.38 5.31 18.31
CA LYS A 426 37.70 6.65 18.80
C LYS A 426 36.42 7.45 18.63
N ALA A 427 36.02 8.16 19.69
CA ALA A 427 35.19 9.33 19.50
C ALA A 427 35.83 10.16 18.38
N ASP A 428 35.03 10.53 17.39
CA ASP A 428 35.50 11.34 16.29
C ASP A 428 36.05 12.63 16.88
N PRO A 429 37.35 12.98 16.72
CA PRO A 429 37.94 14.12 17.44
C PRO A 429 37.30 15.45 17.02
N ARG A 430 36.54 15.48 15.91
CA ARG A 430 35.71 16.62 15.54
C ARG A 430 34.53 16.79 16.51
N LEU A 431 33.99 15.72 17.08
CA LEU A 431 32.90 15.76 18.08
C LEU A 431 33.34 16.28 19.46
N ASP A 432 34.64 16.40 19.73
CA ASP A 432 35.13 17.09 20.95
C ASP A 432 34.89 18.61 20.84
N LYS A 433 34.88 19.15 19.61
CA LYS A 433 34.58 20.56 19.29
C LYS A 433 33.14 20.78 18.85
N TRP A 434 32.59 19.88 18.06
CA TRP A 434 31.27 19.99 17.44
C TRP A 434 30.23 19.12 18.15
N GLU A 435 29.06 19.68 18.39
CA GLU A 435 27.88 18.96 18.85
C GLU A 435 26.97 18.67 17.66
N LEU A 436 26.62 17.41 17.47
CA LEU A 436 25.59 16.97 16.54
C LEU A 436 24.22 17.08 17.22
N THR A 437 23.20 17.51 16.48
CA THR A 437 21.81 17.43 16.91
C THR A 437 20.94 16.98 15.75
N VAL A 438 20.13 15.95 15.99
CA VAL A 438 19.25 15.33 14.99
C VAL A 438 17.81 15.29 15.49
N GLY A 439 16.86 15.60 14.61
CA GLY A 439 15.43 15.29 14.75
C GLY A 439 14.98 14.45 13.56
N ILE A 440 13.93 13.63 13.73
CA ILE A 440 13.46 12.69 12.71
C ILE A 440 11.95 12.86 12.49
N GLU A 441 11.55 12.85 11.23
CA GLU A 441 10.17 12.84 10.73
C GLU A 441 9.90 11.44 10.16
N ILE A 442 9.14 10.60 10.88
CA ILE A 442 8.89 9.20 10.52
C ILE A 442 7.48 9.08 9.94
N HIS A 443 7.38 8.69 8.67
CA HIS A 443 6.11 8.41 8.02
C HIS A 443 5.86 6.90 8.05
N ALA A 444 4.79 6.45 8.71
CA ALA A 444 4.42 5.04 8.83
C ALA A 444 3.01 4.78 8.27
N GLU A 445 2.88 3.74 7.46
CA GLU A 445 1.64 3.34 6.80
C GLU A 445 0.71 2.58 7.77
N LEU A 446 -0.53 3.06 7.90
CA LEU A 446 -1.48 2.52 8.87
C LEU A 446 -2.13 1.24 8.36
N ASN A 447 -2.09 0.20 9.19
CA ASN A 447 -2.69 -1.10 8.88
C ASN A 447 -4.22 -1.02 8.79
N THR A 448 -4.73 -0.92 7.56
CA THR A 448 -6.11 -0.54 7.27
C THR A 448 -6.61 -1.23 6.00
N ALA A 449 -7.91 -1.50 5.91
CA ALA A 449 -8.50 -2.11 4.72
C ALA A 449 -8.76 -1.08 3.60
N CYS A 450 -9.03 0.17 3.95
CA CYS A 450 -9.40 1.26 3.04
C CYS A 450 -8.54 2.50 3.27
N LYS A 451 -8.43 3.33 2.23
CA LYS A 451 -7.65 4.57 2.21
C LYS A 451 -8.15 5.64 3.18
N LEU A 452 -7.34 6.67 3.42
CA LEU A 452 -7.64 7.69 4.45
C LEU A 452 -8.95 8.46 4.17
N PHE A 453 -9.17 8.83 2.90
CA PHE A 453 -10.28 9.67 2.46
C PHE A 453 -11.13 9.05 1.33
N SER A 454 -11.04 7.74 1.13
CA SER A 454 -11.88 7.02 0.16
C SER A 454 -12.07 5.55 0.54
N SER A 455 -13.11 4.93 -0.02
CA SER A 455 -13.40 3.51 0.19
C SER A 455 -12.55 2.56 -0.69
N ALA A 456 -11.58 3.07 -1.44
CA ALA A 456 -10.66 2.23 -2.20
C ALA A 456 -9.75 1.42 -1.27
N PRO A 457 -9.34 0.18 -1.65
CA PRO A 457 -8.49 -0.65 -0.80
C PRO A 457 -7.13 -0.02 -0.53
N ALA A 458 -6.64 -0.11 0.72
CA ALA A 458 -5.31 0.30 1.15
C ALA A 458 -4.38 -0.88 1.49
N LEU A 459 -4.71 -2.09 1.00
CA LEU A 459 -3.95 -3.31 1.30
C LEU A 459 -2.51 -3.22 0.80
N ALA A 460 -1.58 -3.02 1.74
CA ALA A 460 -0.13 -3.07 1.55
C ALA A 460 0.36 -4.47 1.14
N GLY A 461 1.57 -4.55 0.57
CA GLY A 461 2.23 -5.81 0.20
C GLY A 461 1.80 -6.43 -1.14
N GLU A 462 0.70 -5.98 -1.76
CA GLU A 462 0.35 -6.37 -3.13
C GLU A 462 1.19 -5.60 -4.18
N GLU A 463 2.52 -5.79 -4.19
CA GLU A 463 3.41 -5.19 -5.19
C GLU A 463 3.12 -5.65 -6.63
N ASN A 464 2.38 -6.76 -6.78
CA ASN A 464 1.92 -7.32 -8.04
C ASN A 464 0.49 -6.88 -8.44
N ALA A 465 -0.12 -5.92 -7.72
CA ALA A 465 -1.40 -5.34 -8.12
C ALA A 465 -1.25 -4.62 -9.48
N ALA A 466 -2.26 -4.75 -10.35
CA ALA A 466 -2.25 -4.02 -11.62
C ALA A 466 -2.33 -2.50 -11.35
N ALA A 467 -1.51 -1.73 -12.08
CA ALA A 467 -1.43 -0.28 -11.92
C ALA A 467 -2.79 0.40 -12.07
N ASN A 468 -3.08 1.38 -11.21
CA ASN A 468 -4.30 2.19 -11.20
C ASN A 468 -5.62 1.38 -11.05
N THR A 469 -5.61 0.27 -10.30
CA THR A 469 -6.83 -0.54 -10.02
C THR A 469 -7.43 -0.33 -8.63
N LYS A 470 -6.63 0.09 -7.64
CA LYS A 470 -7.05 0.44 -6.27
C LYS A 470 -7.24 1.97 -6.16
N VAL A 471 -8.15 2.54 -6.93
CA VAL A 471 -8.26 4.01 -7.10
C VAL A 471 -9.73 4.46 -7.10
N ALA A 472 -10.08 5.36 -6.17
CA ALA A 472 -11.35 6.08 -6.14
C ALA A 472 -11.30 7.39 -6.94
N LEU A 473 -12.47 7.99 -7.21
CA LEU A 473 -12.57 9.26 -7.95
C LEU A 473 -11.80 10.41 -7.28
N PHE A 474 -11.76 10.42 -5.95
CA PHE A 474 -10.99 11.40 -5.16
C PHE A 474 -9.47 11.13 -5.19
N ASP A 475 -9.05 9.86 -5.12
CA ASP A 475 -7.64 9.46 -5.23
C ASP A 475 -7.04 9.89 -6.58
N ALA A 476 -7.87 9.96 -7.63
CA ALA A 476 -7.52 10.38 -8.98
C ALA A 476 -7.72 11.89 -9.25
N GLY A 477 -8.11 12.68 -8.24
CA GLY A 477 -8.32 14.13 -8.39
C GLY A 477 -9.42 14.53 -9.39
N LEU A 478 -10.44 13.70 -9.58
CA LEU A 478 -11.48 13.99 -10.58
C LEU A 478 -12.38 15.17 -10.15
N PRO A 479 -12.68 16.13 -11.05
CA PRO A 479 -13.50 17.31 -10.71
C PRO A 479 -14.85 16.96 -10.11
N GLY A 480 -15.11 17.46 -8.90
CA GLY A 480 -16.35 17.22 -8.15
C GLY A 480 -16.31 16.02 -7.20
N ALA A 481 -15.20 15.28 -7.13
CA ALA A 481 -14.95 14.35 -6.02
C ALA A 481 -14.60 15.13 -4.74
N GLN A 482 -15.01 14.60 -3.58
CA GLN A 482 -14.70 15.14 -2.25
C GLN A 482 -14.03 14.06 -1.38
N PRO A 483 -13.18 14.43 -0.40
CA PRO A 483 -12.62 13.50 0.56
C PRO A 483 -13.70 12.95 1.51
N GLN A 484 -13.69 11.64 1.76
CA GLN A 484 -14.55 10.99 2.76
C GLN A 484 -13.69 10.25 3.79
N PHE A 485 -13.46 10.88 4.96
CA PHE A 485 -12.63 10.30 6.02
C PHE A 485 -13.13 8.92 6.47
N GLN A 486 -12.26 7.91 6.38
CA GLN A 486 -12.55 6.54 6.80
C GLN A 486 -12.21 6.36 8.28
N VAL A 487 -13.21 6.45 9.16
CA VAL A 487 -13.06 6.43 10.63
C VAL A 487 -12.27 5.21 11.15
N ALA A 488 -12.33 4.07 10.45
CA ALA A 488 -11.54 2.88 10.80
C ALA A 488 -10.01 3.13 10.82
N THR A 489 -9.51 4.08 10.04
CA THR A 489 -8.09 4.46 9.99
C THR A 489 -7.61 5.17 11.27
N LEU A 490 -8.53 5.72 12.08
CA LEU A 490 -8.20 6.38 13.34
C LEU A 490 -7.72 5.40 14.42
N LEU A 491 -8.21 4.15 14.40
CA LEU A 491 -7.88 3.16 15.42
C LEU A 491 -6.38 2.80 15.47
N PRO A 492 -5.70 2.45 14.36
CA PRO A 492 -4.25 2.24 14.37
C PRO A 492 -3.47 3.53 14.69
N ALA A 493 -3.93 4.71 14.24
CA ALA A 493 -3.31 5.99 14.58
C ALA A 493 -3.36 6.31 16.10
N LEU A 494 -4.52 6.11 16.74
CA LEU A 494 -4.68 6.27 18.18
C LEU A 494 -3.85 5.26 18.97
N ARG A 495 -3.74 4.01 18.51
CA ARG A 495 -2.87 3.00 19.14
C ARG A 495 -1.40 3.41 19.09
N ALA A 496 -0.91 3.88 17.95
CA ALA A 496 0.44 4.43 17.84
C ALA A 496 0.68 5.56 18.85
N ALA A 497 -0.24 6.54 18.91
CA ALA A 497 -0.11 7.68 19.80
C ALA A 497 -0.18 7.32 21.29
N VAL A 498 -1.06 6.39 21.68
CA VAL A 498 -1.14 5.88 23.06
C VAL A 498 0.12 5.07 23.42
N ALA A 499 0.63 4.24 22.50
CA ALA A 499 1.87 3.47 22.70
C ALA A 499 3.12 4.34 22.83
N LEU A 500 3.15 5.48 22.13
CA LEU A 500 4.21 6.49 22.18
C LEU A 500 3.96 7.57 23.25
N GLY A 501 3.05 7.31 24.21
CA GLY A 501 2.83 8.13 25.39
C GLY A 501 2.29 9.54 25.11
N CYS A 502 1.58 9.76 24.00
CA CYS A 502 1.11 11.08 23.58
C CYS A 502 -0.21 11.53 24.24
N ASP A 503 -0.35 12.84 24.41
CA ASP A 503 -1.60 13.53 24.69
C ASP A 503 -2.51 13.52 23.45
N ILE A 504 -3.53 12.67 23.45
CA ILE A 504 -4.57 12.66 22.42
C ILE A 504 -5.42 13.94 22.53
N GLN A 505 -5.57 14.67 21.43
CA GLN A 505 -6.35 15.90 21.39
C GLN A 505 -7.83 15.58 21.15
N HIS A 506 -8.72 16.11 22.00
CA HIS A 506 -10.18 15.90 21.86
C HIS A 506 -10.76 16.43 20.53
N LYS A 507 -10.12 17.45 19.95
CA LYS A 507 -10.42 18.03 18.63
C LYS A 507 -9.15 18.05 17.79
N SER A 508 -9.27 17.64 16.53
CA SER A 508 -8.24 17.71 15.52
C SER A 508 -8.80 18.29 14.22
N GLY A 509 -7.97 19.01 13.46
CA GLY A 509 -8.32 19.67 12.22
C GLY A 509 -7.57 19.07 11.04
N TRP A 510 -8.22 19.03 9.87
CA TRP A 510 -7.60 18.65 8.61
C TRP A 510 -7.12 19.89 7.87
N ASP A 511 -5.93 19.81 7.26
CA ASP A 511 -5.25 20.92 6.59
C ASP A 511 -4.74 20.51 5.20
N ARG A 512 -4.77 21.43 4.24
CA ARG A 512 -4.27 21.23 2.87
C ARG A 512 -2.86 21.78 2.70
N LYS A 513 -1.91 20.87 2.48
CA LYS A 513 -0.49 21.10 2.15
C LYS A 513 -0.36 21.15 0.62
N HIS A 514 -0.41 22.34 0.05
CA HIS A 514 -0.47 22.58 -1.39
C HIS A 514 0.90 22.44 -2.06
N TYR A 515 1.03 21.51 -3.00
CA TYR A 515 2.16 21.42 -3.91
C TYR A 515 1.74 20.74 -5.22
N PHE A 516 2.31 21.21 -6.33
CA PHE A 516 2.05 20.64 -7.65
C PHE A 516 3.15 19.63 -7.97
N HIS A 517 2.80 18.35 -7.95
CA HIS A 517 3.65 17.25 -8.39
C HIS A 517 2.76 16.14 -8.95
N TRP A 518 3.24 15.39 -9.94
CA TRP A 518 2.43 14.44 -10.71
C TRP A 518 1.96 13.22 -9.93
N ASP A 519 2.51 12.98 -8.73
CA ASP A 519 2.07 11.93 -7.81
C ASP A 519 0.99 12.39 -6.80
N GLN A 520 0.66 13.69 -6.77
CA GLN A 520 -0.36 14.28 -5.92
C GLN A 520 -1.46 14.93 -6.77
N PRO A 521 -2.39 14.15 -7.36
CA PRO A 521 -3.31 14.61 -8.41
C PRO A 521 -4.29 15.70 -7.95
N ASN A 522 -4.53 15.85 -6.64
CA ASN A 522 -5.33 16.94 -6.09
C ASN A 522 -4.63 18.31 -6.11
N GLY A 523 -3.31 18.39 -6.33
CA GLY A 523 -2.51 19.61 -6.14
C GLY A 523 -2.32 20.03 -4.68
N TYR A 524 -2.79 19.21 -3.74
CA TYR A 524 -2.59 19.32 -2.30
C TYR A 524 -2.67 17.93 -1.65
N GLN A 525 -1.94 17.77 -0.56
CA GLN A 525 -2.01 16.64 0.36
C GLN A 525 -2.85 17.04 1.58
N ILE A 526 -3.81 16.21 2.00
CA ILE A 526 -4.52 16.42 3.26
C ILE A 526 -3.68 15.83 4.40
N THR A 527 -3.44 16.65 5.43
CA THR A 527 -2.61 16.39 6.62
C THR A 527 -3.22 17.09 7.84
N GLN A 528 -2.49 17.23 8.96
CA GLN A 528 -2.96 17.94 10.17
C GLN A 528 -1.84 18.83 10.75
N TYR A 529 -1.76 20.08 10.32
CA TYR A 529 -0.67 21.00 10.64
C TYR A 529 -0.94 21.85 11.88
N TYR A 530 -2.12 22.48 11.98
CA TYR A 530 -2.46 23.37 13.10
C TYR A 530 -2.99 22.61 14.33
N GLU A 531 -3.82 21.58 14.09
CA GLU A 531 -4.47 20.76 15.13
C GLU A 531 -4.22 19.25 14.89
N PRO A 532 -2.97 18.76 14.97
CA PRO A 532 -2.64 17.34 14.92
C PRO A 532 -3.32 16.54 16.03
N PHE A 533 -3.73 15.31 15.76
CA PHE A 533 -4.54 14.51 16.69
C PHE A 533 -3.81 14.08 17.99
N ALA A 534 -2.47 14.11 18.01
CA ALA A 534 -1.69 13.75 19.20
C ALA A 534 -0.44 14.63 19.36
N ARG A 535 -0.05 14.92 20.61
CA ARG A 535 1.10 15.79 20.98
C ARG A 535 1.88 15.22 22.17
N ASN A 536 3.06 15.77 22.46
CA ASN A 536 3.80 15.56 23.72
C ASN A 536 4.14 14.09 24.08
N GLY A 537 4.36 13.24 23.08
CA GLY A 537 4.81 11.86 23.31
C GLY A 537 6.26 11.77 23.77
N HIS A 538 6.72 10.56 24.04
CA HIS A 538 8.12 10.29 24.35
C HIS A 538 8.51 8.83 24.06
N LEU A 539 9.81 8.59 23.91
CA LEU A 539 10.39 7.27 23.71
C LEU A 539 11.62 7.11 24.61
N VAL A 540 11.63 6.06 25.42
CA VAL A 540 12.77 5.71 26.30
C VAL A 540 13.68 4.72 25.57
N LEU A 541 14.94 5.08 25.37
CA LEU A 541 15.97 4.26 24.74
C LEU A 541 16.96 3.74 25.78
N THR A 542 17.44 2.50 25.60
CA THR A 542 18.33 1.82 26.54
C THR A 542 19.65 1.39 25.88
N PRO A 543 20.69 1.02 26.66
CA PRO A 543 21.88 0.34 26.12
C PRO A 543 21.55 -0.88 25.25
N GLU A 544 20.46 -1.61 25.55
CA GLU A 544 20.05 -2.79 24.79
C GLU A 544 19.40 -2.49 23.43
N ASP A 545 19.11 -1.21 23.13
CA ASP A 545 18.55 -0.77 21.84
C ASP A 545 19.66 -0.30 20.86
N GLY A 546 20.91 -0.29 21.35
CA GLY A 546 22.11 0.10 20.59
C GLY A 546 22.56 1.55 20.80
N VAL A 547 22.04 2.23 21.83
CA VAL A 547 22.49 3.58 22.22
C VAL A 547 23.95 3.53 22.70
N PRO A 548 24.86 4.40 22.20
CA PRO A 548 26.22 4.47 22.69
C PRO A 548 26.28 5.14 24.07
N SER A 549 27.24 4.73 24.90
CA SER A 549 27.42 5.28 26.26
C SER A 549 27.74 6.78 26.33
N SER A 550 28.07 7.41 25.18
CA SER A 550 28.22 8.86 25.05
C SER A 550 26.91 9.62 25.19
N ASP A 551 25.81 9.04 24.72
CA ASP A 551 24.50 9.70 24.63
C ASP A 551 23.67 9.48 25.91
N LEU A 552 24.11 8.56 26.76
CA LEU A 552 23.51 8.23 28.06
C LEU A 552 24.12 9.03 29.22
N ASP A 553 25.33 9.58 29.06
CA ASP A 553 26.12 10.28 30.11
C ASP A 553 26.14 9.58 31.49
N GLY A 554 26.17 8.23 31.48
CA GLY A 554 26.17 7.41 32.68
C GLY A 554 24.79 7.07 33.27
N ALA A 555 23.69 7.51 32.66
CA ALA A 555 22.33 7.07 32.99
C ALA A 555 22.00 5.70 32.38
N ASP A 556 21.02 5.01 32.97
CA ASP A 556 20.53 3.71 32.48
C ASP A 556 19.68 3.81 31.19
N HIS A 557 19.17 5.01 30.87
CA HIS A 557 18.30 5.27 29.72
C HIS A 557 18.38 6.72 29.23
N LEU A 558 17.96 6.95 27.98
CA LEU A 558 17.84 8.26 27.34
C LEU A 558 16.40 8.43 26.83
N THR A 559 15.73 9.51 27.22
CA THR A 559 14.35 9.80 26.77
C THR A 559 14.35 10.86 25.67
N ILE A 560 13.80 10.51 24.50
CA ILE A 560 13.60 11.42 23.37
C ILE A 560 12.12 11.81 23.30
N GLY A 561 11.81 13.11 23.28
CA GLY A 561 10.44 13.59 23.14
C GLY A 561 9.91 13.48 21.71
N ILE A 562 8.59 13.29 21.59
CA ILE A 562 7.82 13.31 20.34
C ILE A 562 6.91 14.53 20.38
N LYS A 563 7.12 15.47 19.47
CA LYS A 563 6.41 16.75 19.42
C LYS A 563 4.93 16.55 19.12
N GLN A 564 4.65 15.83 18.03
CA GLN A 564 3.30 15.55 17.54
C GLN A 564 3.27 14.29 16.68
N ILE A 565 2.07 13.72 16.55
CA ILE A 565 1.73 12.74 15.53
C ILE A 565 0.50 13.27 14.78
N GLN A 566 0.58 13.23 13.44
CA GLN A 566 -0.46 13.72 12.53
C GLN A 566 -0.83 12.64 11.51
N MET A 567 -2.09 12.60 11.08
CA MET A 567 -2.54 11.71 10.00
C MET A 567 -2.44 12.41 8.64
N GLU A 568 -1.92 11.74 7.61
CA GLU A 568 -1.88 12.30 6.24
C GLU A 568 -1.98 11.26 5.13
N GLN A 569 -2.18 11.73 3.89
CA GLN A 569 -2.27 10.89 2.68
C GLN A 569 -0.87 10.56 2.12
N ASP A 570 -0.61 9.31 1.72
CA ASP A 570 0.54 9.01 0.86
C ASP A 570 0.31 9.46 -0.59
N THR A 571 1.41 9.68 -1.33
CA THR A 571 1.39 10.04 -2.75
C THR A 571 1.34 8.81 -3.66
N ALA A 572 1.07 9.00 -4.96
CA ALA A 572 1.20 7.94 -5.96
C ALA A 572 2.64 7.41 -6.10
N LYS A 573 2.83 6.28 -6.78
CA LYS A 573 4.17 5.79 -7.15
C LYS A 573 4.56 6.33 -8.52
N THR A 574 5.64 7.13 -8.58
CA THR A 574 6.28 7.54 -9.85
C THR A 574 7.33 6.51 -10.26
N ASN A 575 7.28 6.05 -11.51
CA ASN A 575 8.29 5.16 -12.08
C ASN A 575 8.85 5.79 -13.36
N ALA A 576 10.17 6.03 -13.42
CA ALA A 576 10.82 6.51 -14.65
C ALA A 576 10.91 5.38 -15.69
N VAL A 577 10.65 5.69 -16.96
CA VAL A 577 10.71 4.76 -18.09
C VAL A 577 11.45 5.45 -19.24
N GLY A 578 12.71 5.06 -19.44
CA GLY A 578 13.63 5.80 -20.29
C GLY A 578 14.05 7.14 -19.64
N LEU A 579 14.51 8.09 -20.45
CA LEU A 579 15.13 9.34 -19.99
C LEU A 579 14.14 10.46 -19.64
N SER A 580 12.93 10.44 -20.22
CA SER A 580 11.99 11.58 -20.19
C SER A 580 10.53 11.23 -19.91
N THR A 581 10.18 9.93 -19.81
CA THR A 581 8.80 9.48 -19.56
C THR A 581 8.66 8.94 -18.14
N TYR A 582 7.54 9.28 -17.49
CA TYR A 582 7.21 8.84 -16.13
C TYR A 582 5.84 8.17 -16.11
N HIS A 583 5.76 6.95 -15.57
CA HIS A 583 4.50 6.24 -15.34
C HIS A 583 4.06 6.42 -13.89
N ILE A 584 2.84 6.93 -13.71
CA ILE A 584 2.22 7.17 -12.40
C ILE A 584 1.27 6.02 -12.06
N ASP A 585 1.44 5.43 -10.88
CA ASP A 585 0.49 4.47 -10.30
C ASP A 585 -0.18 5.06 -9.05
N LEU A 586 -1.45 5.42 -9.21
CA LEU A 586 -2.34 5.98 -8.18
C LEU A 586 -2.82 4.94 -7.16
N ASN A 587 -2.47 3.65 -7.30
CA ASN A 587 -2.81 2.60 -6.32
C ASN A 587 -2.49 3.06 -4.88
N ARG A 588 -1.30 3.61 -4.64
CA ARG A 588 -0.85 4.11 -3.33
C ARG A 588 -1.42 5.49 -2.94
N ALA A 589 -1.85 6.29 -3.90
CA ALA A 589 -2.30 7.66 -3.64
C ALA A 589 -3.50 7.66 -2.67
N GLY A 590 -3.37 8.34 -1.53
CA GLY A 590 -4.38 8.36 -0.48
C GLY A 590 -4.28 7.23 0.56
N HIS A 591 -3.26 6.37 0.51
CA HIS A 591 -2.98 5.44 1.63
C HIS A 591 -2.84 6.23 2.95
N PRO A 592 -3.35 5.71 4.08
CA PRO A 592 -3.34 6.42 5.35
C PRO A 592 -1.98 6.30 6.02
N LEU A 593 -1.32 7.43 6.26
CA LEU A 593 -0.08 7.53 7.00
C LEU A 593 -0.32 8.16 8.38
N ILE A 594 0.58 7.88 9.32
CA ILE A 594 0.95 8.82 10.39
C ILE A 594 2.36 9.35 10.16
N GLU A 595 2.54 10.65 10.37
CA GLU A 595 3.85 11.29 10.51
C GLU A 595 4.13 11.52 12.00
N ILE A 596 5.22 10.95 12.51
CA ILE A 596 5.69 11.05 13.90
C ILE A 596 6.92 11.97 13.92
N ILE A 597 6.81 13.11 14.58
CA ILE A 597 7.85 14.16 14.58
C ILE A 597 8.57 14.17 15.93
N THR A 598 9.86 13.82 15.98
CA THR A 598 10.64 13.88 17.21
C THR A 598 11.06 15.32 17.56
N LEU A 599 11.39 15.55 18.83
CA LEU A 599 12.23 16.69 19.20
C LEU A 599 13.68 16.47 18.70
N PRO A 600 14.43 17.53 18.40
CA PRO A 600 15.85 17.45 18.02
C PRO A 600 16.72 17.22 19.27
N GLN A 601 16.73 16.00 19.78
CA GLN A 601 17.42 15.60 21.02
C GLN A 601 18.38 14.41 20.81
N ILE A 602 18.64 14.04 19.56
CA ILE A 602 19.46 12.87 19.21
C ILE A 602 20.87 13.34 18.87
N HIS A 603 21.88 12.81 19.57
CA HIS A 603 23.27 13.30 19.50
C HIS A 603 24.25 12.36 18.77
N SER A 604 23.83 11.14 18.41
CA SER A 604 24.61 10.23 17.56
C SER A 604 23.78 9.54 16.47
N PRO A 605 24.39 9.13 15.35
CA PRO A 605 23.74 8.32 14.31
C PRO A 605 23.18 6.99 14.83
N GLN A 606 23.87 6.38 15.81
CA GLN A 606 23.47 5.11 16.41
C GLN A 606 22.17 5.26 17.21
N THR A 607 22.03 6.34 17.99
CA THR A 607 20.79 6.68 18.69
C THR A 607 19.65 6.99 17.71
N ALA A 608 19.93 7.68 16.60
CA ALA A 608 18.93 7.92 15.55
C ALA A 608 18.35 6.61 14.98
N ALA A 609 19.23 5.68 14.60
CA ALA A 609 18.80 4.39 14.09
C ALA A 609 18.18 3.48 15.16
N ALA A 610 18.59 3.59 16.43
CA ALA A 610 17.94 2.90 17.56
C ALA A 610 16.50 3.38 17.75
N LEU A 611 16.26 4.69 17.67
CA LEU A 611 14.94 5.30 17.76
C LEU A 611 14.00 4.82 16.64
N VAL A 612 14.45 4.86 15.38
CA VAL A 612 13.62 4.40 14.24
C VAL A 612 13.32 2.90 14.35
N ARG A 613 14.30 2.07 14.75
CA ARG A 613 14.09 0.63 15.02
C ARG A 613 13.02 0.42 16.10
N LYS A 614 13.15 1.08 17.25
CA LYS A 614 12.25 0.89 18.40
C LYS A 614 10.83 1.38 18.10
N ILE A 615 10.68 2.48 17.36
CA ILE A 615 9.37 2.94 16.87
C ILE A 615 8.76 1.90 15.92
N GLN A 616 9.52 1.31 14.98
CA GLN A 616 9.01 0.23 14.13
C GLN A 616 8.53 -0.98 14.97
N THR A 617 9.27 -1.38 16.01
CA THR A 617 8.86 -2.48 16.91
C THR A 617 7.58 -2.14 17.68
N ILE A 618 7.46 -0.94 18.23
CA ILE A 618 6.27 -0.49 18.97
C ILE A 618 5.05 -0.43 18.04
N LEU A 619 5.17 0.19 16.87
CA LEU A 619 4.08 0.31 15.89
C LEU A 619 3.59 -1.06 15.38
N ARG A 620 4.48 -2.06 15.27
CA ARG A 620 4.12 -3.44 14.96
C ARG A 620 3.44 -4.13 16.14
N SER A 621 3.97 -3.99 17.37
CA SER A 621 3.41 -4.65 18.55
C SER A 621 1.97 -4.24 18.90
N VAL A 622 1.57 -3.02 18.52
CA VAL A 622 0.18 -2.53 18.64
C VAL A 622 -0.61 -2.62 17.33
N ASP A 623 -0.01 -3.21 16.28
CA ASP A 623 -0.48 -3.27 14.87
C ASP A 623 -1.15 -1.95 14.44
N ALA A 624 -0.43 -0.87 14.70
CA ALA A 624 -0.62 0.41 14.01
C ALA A 624 -0.08 0.32 12.57
N CYS A 625 1.05 -0.37 12.38
CA CYS A 625 1.72 -0.57 11.11
C CYS A 625 2.24 -2.01 11.02
N THR A 626 1.92 -2.72 9.93
CA THR A 626 2.39 -4.10 9.66
C THR A 626 3.76 -4.14 8.98
N THR A 627 4.12 -3.09 8.25
CA THR A 627 5.10 -3.13 7.17
C THR A 627 6.26 -2.18 7.48
N GLY A 628 7.45 -2.73 7.75
CA GLY A 628 8.59 -1.92 8.15
C GLY A 628 9.32 -1.20 7.00
N MET A 629 10.45 -0.57 7.32
CA MET A 629 11.33 0.07 6.32
C MET A 629 11.71 -0.88 5.19
N GLU A 630 11.91 -2.16 5.52
CA GLU A 630 12.29 -3.24 4.61
C GLU A 630 11.35 -3.41 3.40
N LEU A 631 10.09 -2.98 3.52
CA LEU A 631 9.04 -3.07 2.49
C LEU A 631 8.37 -1.69 2.24
N GLY A 632 9.04 -0.59 2.61
CA GLY A 632 8.61 0.78 2.33
C GLY A 632 7.46 1.33 3.18
N GLY A 633 6.83 0.51 4.03
CA GLY A 633 5.73 0.91 4.91
C GLY A 633 6.14 1.84 6.06
N LEU A 634 7.45 1.98 6.32
CA LEU A 634 8.02 3.01 7.18
C LEU A 634 9.16 3.77 6.46
N ARG A 635 9.09 5.10 6.47
CA ARG A 635 10.08 6.01 5.89
C ARG A 635 10.59 6.97 6.96
N ALA A 636 11.88 7.31 6.92
CA ALA A 636 12.45 8.34 7.78
C ALA A 636 13.04 9.48 6.93
N ASP A 637 12.62 10.71 7.22
CA ASP A 637 13.32 11.92 6.81
C ASP A 637 14.03 12.50 8.03
N VAL A 638 15.28 12.95 7.85
CA VAL A 638 16.20 13.22 8.96
C VAL A 638 16.73 14.64 8.88
N ASN A 639 16.51 15.41 9.94
CA ASN A 639 16.94 16.78 10.09
C ASN A 639 18.26 16.83 10.86
N VAL A 640 19.36 17.15 10.16
CA VAL A 640 20.71 17.23 10.73
C VAL A 640 21.11 18.69 10.96
N SER A 641 21.68 18.96 12.14
CA SER A 641 22.32 20.23 12.46
C SER A 641 23.56 20.00 13.32
N ILE A 642 24.54 20.91 13.23
CA ILE A 642 25.70 20.96 14.11
C ILE A 642 25.89 22.35 14.73
N ARG A 643 26.50 22.41 15.92
CA ARG A 643 26.97 23.64 16.57
C ARG A 643 28.35 23.45 17.21
N GLU A 644 29.09 24.52 17.42
CA GLU A 644 30.34 24.47 18.19
C GLU A 644 30.01 24.42 19.69
N ARG A 645 30.63 23.51 20.43
CA ARG A 645 30.35 23.29 21.86
C ARG A 645 30.71 24.54 22.68
N GLY A 646 29.85 24.87 23.65
CA GLY A 646 29.98 26.08 24.45
C GLY A 646 29.50 27.37 23.77
N THR A 647 29.05 27.30 22.52
CA THR A 647 28.31 28.40 21.87
C THR A 647 26.81 28.26 22.10
N ALA A 648 26.07 29.37 22.01
CA ALA A 648 24.59 29.38 22.06
C ALA A 648 23.94 29.03 20.70
N GLY A 649 24.68 28.40 19.78
CA GLY A 649 24.26 28.17 18.40
C GLY A 649 23.89 29.45 17.65
N THR A 650 22.99 29.35 16.67
CA THR A 650 22.48 30.49 15.90
C THR A 650 21.28 31.18 16.57
N GLY A 651 21.04 30.93 17.86
CA GLY A 651 19.82 31.36 18.55
C GLY A 651 18.54 30.67 18.05
N SER A 652 18.69 29.59 17.27
CA SER A 652 17.56 28.86 16.68
C SER A 652 16.94 27.92 17.71
N THR A 653 15.66 28.12 18.01
CA THR A 653 14.89 27.32 18.97
C THR A 653 13.79 26.55 18.26
N TYR A 654 13.68 25.24 18.51
CA TYR A 654 12.59 24.40 17.99
C TYR A 654 11.89 23.65 19.13
N SER A 655 10.61 23.97 19.35
CA SER A 655 9.74 23.26 20.31
C SER A 655 10.35 23.10 21.73
N GLY A 656 11.07 24.13 22.20
CA GLY A 656 11.73 24.15 23.51
C GLY A 656 13.20 23.69 23.52
N VAL A 657 13.74 23.16 22.43
CA VAL A 657 15.18 22.89 22.29
C VAL A 657 15.88 24.14 21.74
N GLU A 658 16.80 24.71 22.51
CA GLU A 658 17.45 25.99 22.21
C GLU A 658 18.87 25.86 21.64
N GLY A 659 19.28 26.92 20.92
CA GLY A 659 20.64 27.09 20.44
C GLY A 659 21.06 26.08 19.38
N LEU A 660 20.13 25.61 18.56
CA LEU A 660 20.42 24.77 17.40
C LEU A 660 21.30 25.54 16.39
N GLY A 661 21.97 24.80 15.50
CA GLY A 661 22.62 25.38 14.33
C GLY A 661 21.65 25.53 13.16
N GLN A 662 22.19 25.72 11.96
CA GLN A 662 21.40 25.63 10.73
C GLN A 662 20.94 24.18 10.49
N ARG A 663 19.69 24.01 10.06
CA ARG A 663 19.08 22.72 9.69
C ARG A 663 19.35 22.39 8.22
N THR A 664 19.76 21.16 7.94
CA THR A 664 19.69 20.52 6.62
C THR A 664 18.79 19.28 6.72
N GLU A 665 17.92 19.10 5.74
CA GLU A 665 16.93 18.01 5.68
C GLU A 665 17.44 16.93 4.72
N ILE A 666 17.48 15.66 5.15
CA ILE A 666 17.82 14.51 4.30
C ILE A 666 16.57 13.67 4.10
N LYS A 667 16.15 13.45 2.84
CA LYS A 667 14.94 12.69 2.52
C LYS A 667 15.19 11.28 1.99
N ASN A 668 14.15 10.45 2.02
CA ASN A 668 14.06 9.12 1.40
C ASN A 668 14.97 8.04 2.01
N LEU A 669 15.17 8.04 3.33
CA LEU A 669 16.00 7.04 4.00
C LEU A 669 15.19 5.76 4.24
N SER A 670 15.47 4.72 3.44
CA SER A 670 14.73 3.45 3.38
C SER A 670 15.30 2.31 4.24
N SER A 671 16.30 2.59 5.08
CA SER A 671 16.81 1.59 6.04
C SER A 671 17.50 2.25 7.23
N PHE A 672 17.56 1.53 8.36
CA PHE A 672 18.28 1.99 9.56
C PHE A 672 19.76 2.30 9.29
N LYS A 673 20.41 1.56 8.37
CA LYS A 673 21.81 1.81 8.00
C LYS A 673 21.97 3.07 7.15
N ALA A 674 21.03 3.34 6.23
CA ALA A 674 20.97 4.60 5.51
C ALA A 674 20.80 5.80 6.45
N VAL A 675 19.97 5.68 7.50
CA VAL A 675 19.84 6.70 8.55
C VAL A 675 21.18 6.96 9.24
N GLU A 676 21.92 5.91 9.66
CA GLU A 676 23.24 6.09 10.27
C GLU A 676 24.23 6.80 9.33
N ASP A 677 24.39 6.30 8.10
CA ASP A 677 25.45 6.76 7.20
C ASP A 677 25.17 8.14 6.61
N ALA A 678 23.90 8.47 6.35
CA ALA A 678 23.50 9.80 5.91
C ALA A 678 23.76 10.87 6.98
N ILE A 679 23.50 10.57 8.27
CA ILE A 679 23.83 11.49 9.37
C ILE A 679 25.36 11.66 9.49
N VAL A 680 26.14 10.58 9.36
CA VAL A 680 27.62 10.67 9.39
C VAL A 680 28.13 11.55 8.25
N ALA A 681 27.67 11.32 7.01
CA ALA A 681 28.09 12.08 5.84
C ALA A 681 27.69 13.55 5.92
N GLU A 682 26.45 13.86 6.32
CA GLU A 682 25.96 15.24 6.43
C GLU A 682 26.64 16.01 7.57
N ARG A 683 26.85 15.37 8.73
CA ARG A 683 27.65 15.90 9.83
C ARG A 683 29.06 16.27 9.36
N ASP A 684 29.74 15.36 8.68
CA ASP A 684 31.11 15.56 8.22
C ASP A 684 31.21 16.67 7.16
N ARG A 685 30.22 16.75 6.26
CA ARG A 685 30.05 17.84 5.30
C ARG A 685 29.87 19.17 6.01
N GLN A 686 28.94 19.28 6.97
CA GLN A 686 28.67 20.52 7.69
C GLN A 686 29.91 20.98 8.48
N ILE A 687 30.60 20.07 9.17
CA ILE A 687 31.84 20.38 9.89
C ILE A 687 32.89 20.94 8.93
N SER A 688 33.10 20.29 7.77
CA SER A 688 34.09 20.72 6.78
C SER A 688 33.78 22.11 6.19
N VAL A 689 32.50 22.44 6.00
CA VAL A 689 32.07 23.77 5.53
C VAL A 689 32.27 24.85 6.60
N LEU A 690 31.96 24.57 7.87
CA LEU A 690 32.15 25.54 8.95
C LEU A 690 33.64 25.74 9.29
N GLU A 691 34.46 24.70 9.24
CA GLU A 691 35.90 24.79 9.51
C GLU A 691 36.70 25.45 8.38
N SER A 692 36.15 25.47 7.16
CA SER A 692 36.67 26.29 6.05
C SER A 692 36.15 27.75 6.06
N GLY A 693 35.38 28.15 7.10
CA GLY A 693 34.83 29.50 7.24
C GLY A 693 33.61 29.78 6.36
N GLY A 694 33.04 28.75 5.73
CA GLY A 694 31.79 28.82 4.99
C GLY A 694 30.57 28.90 5.90
N LYS A 695 29.38 28.84 5.29
CA LYS A 695 28.09 28.80 5.98
C LYS A 695 27.27 27.64 5.46
N ILE A 696 26.49 27.02 6.35
CA ILE A 696 25.48 26.03 5.96
C ILE A 696 24.26 26.78 5.41
N GLU A 697 23.75 26.35 4.27
CA GLU A 697 22.45 26.80 3.74
C GLU A 697 21.34 25.85 4.20
N GLY A 698 20.14 26.40 4.42
CA GLY A 698 18.96 25.58 4.72
C GLY A 698 18.40 24.93 3.46
N GLU A 699 18.73 23.66 3.23
CA GLU A 699 18.45 22.95 1.99
C GLU A 699 17.94 21.52 2.22
N THR A 700 17.31 20.94 1.18
CA THR A 700 16.92 19.52 1.15
C THR A 700 17.93 18.73 0.33
N ARG A 701 18.46 17.66 0.93
CA ARG A 701 19.45 16.75 0.36
C ARG A 701 18.89 15.33 0.26
N GLY A 702 19.49 14.54 -0.62
CA GLY A 702 19.20 13.13 -0.83
C GLY A 702 20.34 12.25 -0.35
N TRP A 703 20.05 10.96 -0.25
CA TRP A 703 21.03 9.93 0.09
C TRP A 703 20.91 8.74 -0.86
N THR A 704 22.06 8.23 -1.30
CA THR A 704 22.16 7.02 -2.12
C THR A 704 22.97 5.98 -1.35
N LEU A 705 22.52 4.72 -1.35
CA LEU A 705 23.22 3.64 -0.65
C LEU A 705 24.64 3.48 -1.21
N GLY A 706 25.64 3.55 -0.33
CA GLY A 706 27.06 3.48 -0.68
C GLY A 706 27.71 4.80 -1.12
N ALA A 707 26.97 5.92 -1.12
CA ALA A 707 27.57 7.24 -1.33
C ALA A 707 28.50 7.63 -0.16
N ALA A 708 29.49 8.48 -0.44
CA ALA A 708 30.35 9.09 0.58
C ALA A 708 29.80 10.44 1.10
N GLU A 709 28.87 11.05 0.37
CA GLU A 709 28.29 12.37 0.66
C GLU A 709 26.79 12.40 0.36
N THR A 710 26.06 13.30 1.02
CA THR A 710 24.67 13.63 0.68
C THR A 710 24.63 14.45 -0.62
N THR A 711 23.62 14.27 -1.47
CA THR A 711 23.47 15.03 -2.73
C THR A 711 22.49 16.19 -2.58
N ARG A 712 22.71 17.34 -3.22
CA ARG A 712 21.72 18.46 -3.20
C ARG A 712 20.54 18.10 -4.10
N LEU A 713 19.32 18.08 -3.57
CA LEU A 713 18.10 17.85 -4.38
C LEU A 713 17.46 19.16 -4.85
N ARG A 714 17.40 20.17 -3.98
CA ARG A 714 16.89 21.52 -4.32
C ARG A 714 17.67 22.61 -3.57
N GLY A 715 17.94 23.71 -4.27
CA GLY A 715 18.41 24.96 -3.67
C GLY A 715 17.27 25.74 -3.02
N LYS A 716 17.59 26.78 -2.24
CA LYS A 716 16.61 27.56 -1.46
C LYS A 716 16.09 28.82 -2.17
N GLU A 717 15.86 28.74 -3.48
CA GLU A 717 15.23 29.83 -4.24
C GLU A 717 13.72 29.88 -3.93
N GLY A 718 13.42 30.53 -2.81
CA GLY A 718 12.13 30.44 -2.14
C GLY A 718 12.08 29.26 -1.17
N GLU A 719 11.53 29.49 0.03
CA GLU A 719 10.87 28.39 0.71
C GLU A 719 9.59 28.08 -0.07
N VAL A 720 9.38 26.81 -0.42
CA VAL A 720 8.16 26.40 -1.11
C VAL A 720 7.00 26.60 -0.16
N ASP A 721 6.25 27.69 -0.36
CA ASP A 721 5.06 27.99 0.44
C ASP A 721 3.97 26.96 0.12
N TYR A 722 3.91 25.95 0.98
CA TYR A 722 2.90 24.90 0.97
C TYR A 722 1.48 25.44 1.27
N ARG A 723 1.31 26.75 1.56
CA ARG A 723 0.01 27.44 1.72
C ARG A 723 -0.98 26.62 2.52
N TYR A 724 -0.54 26.22 3.72
CA TYR A 724 -1.36 25.49 4.68
C TYR A 724 -2.64 26.28 4.96
N MET A 725 -3.78 25.62 4.79
CA MET A 725 -5.09 26.14 5.14
C MET A 725 -5.97 24.99 5.66
N PRO A 726 -6.91 25.24 6.58
CA PRO A 726 -7.91 24.26 6.97
C PRO A 726 -8.70 23.74 5.76
N ASP A 727 -8.95 22.44 5.74
CA ASP A 727 -9.74 21.79 4.70
C ASP A 727 -11.21 22.21 4.80
N GLY A 728 -11.77 22.71 3.68
CA GLY A 728 -13.16 23.18 3.63
C GLY A 728 -14.21 22.09 3.32
N ASP A 729 -13.78 20.91 2.90
CA ASP A 729 -14.65 19.77 2.57
C ASP A 729 -14.77 18.77 3.73
N LEU A 730 -13.84 18.79 4.70
CA LEU A 730 -13.83 17.90 5.86
C LEU A 730 -14.23 18.60 7.18
N PRO A 731 -15.14 18.01 7.99
CA PRO A 731 -15.38 18.49 9.34
C PRO A 731 -14.20 18.19 10.27
N PRO A 732 -14.00 18.95 11.36
CA PRO A 732 -12.99 18.64 12.37
C PRO A 732 -13.30 17.29 13.03
N LEU A 733 -12.25 16.52 13.29
CA LEU A 733 -12.34 15.24 13.99
C LEU A 733 -12.53 15.49 15.49
N ILE A 734 -13.58 14.92 16.07
CA ILE A 734 -13.83 14.91 17.52
C ILE A 734 -13.54 13.51 18.03
N ILE A 735 -12.62 13.40 19.00
CA ILE A 735 -12.16 12.13 19.57
C ILE A 735 -12.72 11.99 20.97
N GLY A 736 -13.52 10.94 21.20
CA GLY A 736 -14.09 10.64 22.51
C GLY A 736 -13.04 10.12 23.51
N GLU A 737 -13.12 10.57 24.76
CA GLU A 737 -12.24 10.05 25.82
C GLU A 737 -12.55 8.57 26.14
N ASP A 738 -13.77 8.11 25.84
CA ASP A 738 -14.20 6.71 25.98
C ASP A 738 -13.39 5.77 25.06
N VAL A 739 -13.19 6.12 23.78
CA VAL A 739 -12.33 5.31 22.88
C VAL A 739 -10.86 5.40 23.27
N VAL A 740 -10.38 6.56 23.77
CA VAL A 740 -9.00 6.70 24.27
C VAL A 740 -8.76 5.84 25.52
N GLN A 741 -9.69 5.83 26.48
CA GLN A 741 -9.61 5.00 27.68
C GLN A 741 -9.78 3.51 27.36
N TYR A 742 -10.68 3.15 26.45
CA TYR A 742 -10.82 1.78 25.95
C TYR A 742 -9.51 1.29 25.31
N LEU A 743 -8.88 2.10 24.45
CA LEU A 743 -7.58 1.75 23.86
C LEU A 743 -6.48 1.66 24.91
N LYS A 744 -6.41 2.56 25.90
CA LYS A 744 -5.46 2.46 27.04
C LYS A 744 -5.65 1.18 27.88
N GLN A 745 -6.85 0.61 27.90
CA GLN A 745 -7.17 -0.63 28.63
C GLN A 745 -7.05 -1.92 27.80
N THR A 746 -7.05 -1.80 26.46
CA THR A 746 -7.04 -2.94 25.52
C THR A 746 -5.81 -2.98 24.60
N LEU A 747 -4.87 -2.04 24.74
CA LEU A 747 -3.58 -2.09 24.08
C LEU A 747 -2.84 -3.38 24.48
N PRO A 748 -2.20 -4.09 23.54
CA PRO A 748 -1.24 -5.13 23.90
C PRO A 748 -0.09 -4.54 24.73
N GLU A 749 0.54 -5.40 25.53
CA GLU A 749 1.71 -5.03 26.34
C GLU A 749 2.88 -4.66 25.42
N LEU A 750 3.56 -3.54 25.72
CA LEU A 750 4.70 -3.08 24.91
C LEU A 750 5.86 -4.09 24.94
N PRO A 751 6.76 -4.11 23.93
CA PRO A 751 7.83 -5.10 23.83
C PRO A 751 8.73 -5.16 25.07
N GLU A 752 9.08 -4.00 25.63
CA GLU A 752 9.91 -3.87 26.84
C GLU A 752 9.23 -4.50 28.06
N ASN A 753 8.00 -4.09 28.34
CA ASN A 753 7.18 -4.63 29.43
C ASN A 753 6.99 -6.15 29.28
N THR A 754 6.81 -6.63 28.04
CA THR A 754 6.68 -8.06 27.73
C THR A 754 7.99 -8.80 28.04
N VAL A 755 9.16 -8.25 27.68
CA VAL A 755 10.47 -8.82 28.04
C VAL A 755 10.65 -8.86 29.56
N GLU A 756 10.37 -7.78 30.27
CA GLU A 756 10.44 -7.74 31.75
C GLU A 756 9.51 -8.76 32.40
N ARG A 757 8.26 -8.86 31.93
CA ARG A 757 7.27 -9.85 32.38
C ARG A 757 7.76 -11.27 32.15
N VAL A 758 8.36 -11.58 30.99
CA VAL A 758 8.89 -12.91 30.67
C VAL A 758 10.12 -13.25 31.52
N VAL A 759 11.04 -12.31 31.73
CA VAL A 759 12.17 -12.49 32.67
C VAL A 759 11.66 -12.77 34.09
N HIS A 760 10.71 -11.98 34.59
CA HIS A 760 10.20 -12.12 35.96
C HIS A 760 9.31 -13.35 36.17
N ARG A 761 8.47 -13.74 35.19
CA ARG A 761 7.52 -14.86 35.35
C ARG A 761 8.08 -16.21 34.92
N ALA A 762 8.80 -16.26 33.80
CA ALA A 762 9.35 -17.50 33.25
C ALA A 762 10.85 -17.69 33.57
N GLY A 763 11.54 -16.67 34.09
CA GLY A 763 12.92 -16.79 34.54
C GLY A 763 13.96 -16.87 33.41
N LEU A 764 13.58 -16.57 32.16
CA LEU A 764 14.52 -16.48 31.03
C LEU A 764 15.57 -15.39 31.30
N SER A 765 16.75 -15.48 30.66
CA SER A 765 17.66 -14.33 30.66
C SER A 765 17.05 -13.19 29.83
N PRO A 766 17.38 -11.91 30.11
CA PRO A 766 16.86 -10.78 29.32
C PRO A 766 17.10 -10.95 27.82
N LYS A 767 18.25 -11.49 27.43
CA LYS A 767 18.59 -11.81 26.04
C LYS A 767 17.65 -12.88 25.45
N ASP A 768 17.38 -13.96 26.17
CA ASP A 768 16.54 -15.05 25.68
C ASP A 768 15.06 -14.63 25.63
N ALA A 769 14.63 -13.80 26.59
CA ALA A 769 13.31 -13.15 26.58
C ALA A 769 13.15 -12.18 25.40
N LYS A 770 14.11 -11.27 25.17
CA LYS A 770 14.13 -10.36 24.00
C LYS A 770 14.18 -11.13 22.68
N THR A 771 14.82 -12.31 22.66
CA THR A 771 14.82 -13.22 21.49
C THR A 771 13.47 -13.93 21.31
N MET A 772 12.80 -14.34 22.40
CA MET A 772 11.47 -14.97 22.32
C MET A 772 10.38 -14.00 21.87
N VAL A 773 10.41 -12.75 22.37
CA VAL A 773 9.47 -11.68 22.00
C VAL A 773 9.66 -11.23 20.54
N GLY A 774 10.90 -11.25 20.05
CA GLY A 774 11.26 -10.76 18.71
C GLY A 774 11.28 -11.81 17.59
N LEU A 775 10.75 -13.01 17.81
CA LEU A 775 10.67 -14.07 16.79
C LEU A 775 9.22 -14.38 16.41
N ASP A 776 8.99 -14.56 15.11
CA ASP A 776 7.72 -14.95 14.49
C ASP A 776 6.52 -14.13 15.03
N ASP A 777 6.72 -12.81 15.05
CA ASP A 777 5.83 -11.74 15.56
C ASP A 777 5.16 -12.02 16.93
N GLY A 778 5.78 -12.89 17.75
CA GLY A 778 5.35 -13.22 19.11
C GLY A 778 4.71 -14.61 19.28
N ASP A 779 4.46 -15.36 18.21
CA ASP A 779 3.80 -16.68 18.29
C ASP A 779 4.62 -17.68 19.15
N ARG A 780 5.97 -17.58 19.14
CA ARG A 780 6.83 -18.41 20.00
C ARG A 780 6.63 -18.14 21.49
N LEU A 781 6.31 -16.90 21.85
CA LEU A 781 6.01 -16.51 23.22
C LEU A 781 4.67 -17.09 23.68
N GLU A 782 3.62 -16.98 22.86
CA GLU A 782 2.33 -17.62 23.16
C GLU A 782 2.51 -19.12 23.35
N PHE A 783 3.14 -19.80 22.39
CA PHE A 783 3.40 -21.24 22.46
C PHE A 783 4.20 -21.65 23.71
N MET A 784 5.18 -20.83 24.13
CA MET A 784 5.90 -21.04 25.40
C MET A 784 4.96 -20.87 26.61
N GLU A 785 4.15 -19.82 26.66
CA GLU A 785 3.24 -19.54 27.78
C GLU A 785 2.12 -20.59 27.90
N GLU A 786 1.55 -21.04 26.78
CA GLU A 786 0.61 -22.17 26.73
C GLU A 786 1.26 -23.48 27.19
N THR A 787 2.46 -23.80 26.70
CA THR A 787 3.20 -25.00 27.13
C THR A 787 3.49 -24.97 28.63
N ILE A 788 3.85 -23.81 29.19
CA ILE A 788 4.06 -23.60 30.63
C ILE A 788 2.76 -23.81 31.42
N GLU A 789 1.61 -23.41 30.88
CA GLU A 789 0.29 -23.60 31.52
C GLU A 789 -0.19 -25.06 31.45
N SER A 790 -0.08 -25.72 30.30
CA SER A 790 -0.32 -27.18 30.16
C SER A 790 0.57 -28.00 31.10
N LEU A 791 1.83 -27.61 31.29
CA LEU A 791 2.75 -28.27 32.22
C LEU A 791 2.33 -28.06 33.69
N LYS A 792 1.94 -26.83 34.08
CA LYS A 792 1.37 -26.54 35.41
C LYS A 792 0.14 -27.39 35.72
N GLN A 793 -0.80 -27.49 34.77
CA GLN A 793 -2.03 -28.27 34.96
C GLN A 793 -1.75 -29.75 35.21
N LYS A 794 -0.69 -30.31 34.61
CA LYS A 794 -0.24 -31.69 34.88
C LYS A 794 0.55 -31.86 36.19
N TRP A 795 1.15 -30.80 36.72
CA TRP A 795 1.98 -30.85 37.95
C TRP A 795 1.19 -30.70 39.27
N GLN A 796 -0.07 -30.25 39.19
CA GLN A 796 -1.01 -30.06 40.32
C GLN A 796 -0.59 -28.98 41.36
N GLU A 797 -1.46 -28.78 42.35
CA GLU A 797 -1.57 -27.54 43.15
C GLU A 797 -0.37 -27.23 44.07
N GLN A 798 0.56 -28.16 44.29
CA GLN A 798 1.77 -27.93 45.11
C GLN A 798 2.96 -27.37 44.31
N THR A 799 2.70 -26.70 43.18
CA THR A 799 3.75 -26.04 42.39
C THR A 799 4.32 -24.83 43.15
N GLN A 800 5.56 -24.92 43.62
CA GLN A 800 6.25 -23.79 44.26
C GLN A 800 6.53 -22.66 43.26
N PRO A 801 6.66 -21.38 43.70
CA PRO A 801 7.11 -20.29 42.82
C PRO A 801 8.46 -20.58 42.14
N GLU A 802 9.33 -21.33 42.83
CA GLU A 802 10.62 -21.78 42.32
C GLU A 802 10.50 -22.76 41.13
N ASP A 803 9.47 -23.63 41.13
CA ASP A 803 9.20 -24.53 40.02
C ASP A 803 8.67 -23.78 38.79
N LEU A 804 7.94 -22.66 38.97
CA LEU A 804 7.48 -21.84 37.83
C LEU A 804 8.66 -21.25 37.03
N HIS A 805 9.67 -20.73 37.71
CA HIS A 805 10.91 -20.25 37.08
C HIS A 805 11.70 -21.38 36.41
N LYS A 806 11.68 -22.58 37.00
CA LYS A 806 12.33 -23.78 36.45
C LYS A 806 11.61 -24.30 35.21
N PHE A 807 10.27 -24.33 35.23
CA PHE A 807 9.44 -24.67 34.07
C PHE A 807 9.66 -23.66 32.95
N GLY A 808 9.55 -22.36 33.22
CA GLY A 808 9.76 -21.32 32.21
C GLY A 808 11.14 -21.37 31.57
N LYS A 809 12.21 -21.51 32.37
CA LYS A 809 13.58 -21.74 31.87
C LYS A 809 13.68 -22.98 30.98
N ILE A 810 13.06 -24.09 31.35
CA ILE A 810 13.13 -25.33 30.57
C ILE A 810 12.33 -25.18 29.27
N VAL A 811 11.05 -24.81 29.34
CA VAL A 811 10.20 -24.64 28.15
C VAL A 811 10.79 -23.60 27.19
N GLY A 812 11.26 -22.46 27.68
CA GLY A 812 11.91 -21.44 26.85
C GLY A 812 13.16 -21.93 26.14
N ASN A 813 14.01 -22.74 26.80
CA ASN A 813 15.14 -23.39 26.15
C ASN A 813 14.69 -24.42 25.10
N TRP A 814 13.63 -25.21 25.37
CA TRP A 814 13.10 -26.16 24.40
C TRP A 814 12.52 -25.48 23.16
N VAL A 815 11.75 -24.40 23.32
CA VAL A 815 11.19 -23.61 22.22
C VAL A 815 12.31 -22.92 21.41
N LEU A 816 13.26 -22.25 22.05
CA LEU A 816 14.33 -21.50 21.37
C LEU A 816 15.44 -22.36 20.76
N HIS A 817 15.69 -23.58 21.25
CA HIS A 817 16.89 -24.35 20.87
C HIS A 817 16.63 -25.77 20.40
N GLU A 818 15.55 -26.41 20.84
CA GLU A 818 15.22 -27.79 20.45
C GLU A 818 14.20 -27.77 19.30
N LEU A 819 13.03 -27.17 19.52
CA LEU A 819 12.03 -26.91 18.47
C LEU A 819 12.56 -25.91 17.43
N GLY A 820 13.13 -24.79 17.89
CA GLY A 820 13.90 -23.87 17.04
C GLY A 820 15.15 -24.49 16.39
N GLY A 821 15.53 -25.71 16.76
CA GLY A 821 16.58 -26.49 16.10
C GLY A 821 16.08 -27.46 15.02
N LEU A 822 14.77 -27.74 14.97
CA LEU A 822 14.08 -28.52 13.93
C LEU A 822 13.58 -27.63 12.80
N LEU A 823 13.23 -26.37 13.11
CA LEU A 823 12.92 -25.34 12.11
C LEU A 823 14.17 -24.97 11.30
N ASP A 824 14.08 -25.10 9.98
CA ASP A 824 15.04 -24.55 9.02
C ASP A 824 14.49 -23.27 8.35
N ALA A 825 15.19 -22.76 7.34
CA ALA A 825 14.80 -21.53 6.65
C ALA A 825 13.66 -21.70 5.62
N SER A 826 13.03 -22.87 5.54
CA SER A 826 11.95 -23.21 4.60
C SER A 826 10.63 -23.61 5.26
N VAL A 827 10.63 -23.83 6.57
CA VAL A 827 9.44 -24.17 7.37
C VAL A 827 9.01 -22.94 8.18
N SER A 828 7.76 -22.48 8.01
CA SER A 828 7.23 -21.37 8.80
C SER A 828 6.95 -21.80 10.25
N TRP A 829 6.81 -20.83 11.16
CA TRP A 829 6.25 -21.13 12.48
C TRP A 829 4.82 -21.67 12.38
N ASP A 830 4.04 -21.19 11.40
CA ASP A 830 2.70 -21.68 11.07
C ASP A 830 2.66 -23.18 10.66
N ASP A 831 3.77 -23.72 10.18
CA ASP A 831 3.90 -25.12 9.76
C ASP A 831 4.32 -26.06 10.91
N VAL A 832 4.59 -25.51 12.11
CA VAL A 832 5.04 -26.28 13.29
C VAL A 832 4.02 -27.35 13.67
N SER A 833 4.34 -28.60 13.36
CA SER A 833 3.44 -29.73 13.57
C SER A 833 3.49 -30.32 15.00
N ILE A 834 3.80 -29.51 16.01
CA ILE A 834 3.79 -29.87 17.44
C ILE A 834 2.85 -28.95 18.20
N THR A 835 2.03 -29.50 19.09
CA THR A 835 1.16 -28.72 19.98
C THR A 835 1.85 -28.35 21.32
N PRO A 836 1.42 -27.26 21.99
CA PRO A 836 1.91 -26.90 23.33
C PRO A 836 1.75 -28.03 24.35
N GLN A 837 0.64 -28.79 24.24
CA GLN A 837 0.35 -29.91 25.13
C GLN A 837 1.33 -31.08 24.93
N GLU A 838 1.76 -31.37 23.70
CA GLU A 838 2.74 -32.43 23.42
C GLU A 838 4.13 -32.05 23.93
N LEU A 839 4.54 -30.79 23.78
CA LEU A 839 5.79 -30.32 24.37
C LEU A 839 5.73 -30.35 25.90
N ALA A 840 4.60 -29.97 26.51
CA ALA A 840 4.37 -30.08 27.95
C ALA A 840 4.45 -31.54 28.43
N ASP A 841 3.92 -32.49 27.66
CA ASP A 841 3.94 -33.92 27.99
C ASP A 841 5.34 -34.55 27.89
N ILE A 842 6.14 -34.14 26.91
CA ILE A 842 7.57 -34.51 26.83
C ILE A 842 8.33 -33.93 28.03
N ILE A 843 8.14 -32.65 28.33
CA ILE A 843 8.84 -31.97 29.43
C ILE A 843 8.41 -32.51 30.80
N TYR A 844 7.13 -32.85 30.98
CA TYR A 844 6.61 -33.51 32.18
C TYR A 844 7.29 -34.85 32.43
N ASN A 845 7.33 -35.73 31.42
CA ASN A 845 8.00 -37.03 31.52
C ASN A 845 9.52 -36.90 31.76
N LEU A 846 10.17 -35.89 31.19
CA LEU A 846 11.58 -35.59 31.43
C LEU A 846 11.84 -35.10 32.86
N LEU A 847 10.97 -34.21 33.39
CA LEU A 847 11.06 -33.70 34.76
C LEU A 847 10.78 -34.78 35.82
N GLN A 848 9.84 -35.68 35.54
CA GLN A 848 9.54 -36.86 36.36
C GLN A 848 10.58 -37.99 36.22
N LYS A 849 11.70 -37.76 35.51
CA LYS A 849 12.75 -38.74 35.18
C LYS A 849 12.23 -40.03 34.50
N GLN A 850 11.08 -39.99 33.83
CA GLN A 850 10.53 -41.17 33.14
C GLN A 850 11.14 -41.39 31.75
N ILE A 851 11.80 -40.38 31.19
CA ILE A 851 12.56 -40.46 29.92
C ILE A 851 13.89 -39.69 30.04
N THR A 852 14.86 -40.00 29.17
CA THR A 852 16.13 -39.25 29.12
C THR A 852 16.02 -38.00 28.26
N ALA A 853 16.95 -37.05 28.41
CA ALA A 853 17.02 -35.87 27.55
C ALA A 853 17.32 -36.20 26.06
N ARG A 854 17.92 -37.37 25.77
CA ARG A 854 18.09 -37.90 24.40
C ARG A 854 16.75 -38.38 23.85
N THR A 855 16.06 -39.22 24.64
CA THR A 855 14.71 -39.72 24.36
C THR A 855 13.71 -38.59 24.07
N ALA A 856 13.71 -37.55 24.90
CA ALA A 856 12.83 -36.40 24.76
C ALA A 856 13.03 -35.66 23.41
N LYS A 857 14.26 -35.58 22.90
CA LYS A 857 14.57 -35.00 21.58
C LYS A 857 14.10 -35.89 20.43
N GLN A 858 14.21 -37.21 20.59
CA GLN A 858 13.71 -38.18 19.59
C GLN A 858 12.18 -38.12 19.49
N LEU A 859 11.47 -38.03 20.62
CA LEU A 859 10.03 -37.81 20.68
C LEU A 859 9.62 -36.47 20.01
N LEU A 860 10.38 -35.40 20.27
CA LEU A 860 10.15 -34.10 19.64
C LEU A 860 10.25 -34.19 18.11
N SER A 861 11.34 -34.77 17.57
CA SER A 861 11.49 -34.95 16.12
C SER A 861 10.35 -35.79 15.54
N ALA A 862 10.03 -36.94 16.13
CA ALA A 862 8.99 -37.84 15.62
C ALA A 862 7.59 -37.18 15.58
N LEU A 863 7.29 -36.26 16.50
CA LEU A 863 6.04 -35.49 16.51
C LEU A 863 6.07 -34.29 15.56
N PHE A 864 7.25 -33.71 15.28
CA PHE A 864 7.45 -32.69 14.25
C PHE A 864 7.29 -33.28 12.84
N ASP A 865 7.89 -34.45 12.60
CA ASP A 865 7.84 -35.19 11.33
C ASP A 865 6.43 -35.79 11.06
N THR A 866 5.56 -35.81 12.07
CA THR A 866 4.16 -36.25 11.96
C THR A 866 3.24 -35.04 11.76
N PRO A 867 2.40 -34.96 10.69
CA PRO A 867 1.46 -33.86 10.53
C PRO A 867 0.37 -33.81 11.62
N LEU A 868 -0.06 -32.60 12.01
CA LEU A 868 -1.16 -32.40 12.98
C LEU A 868 -2.49 -32.99 12.52
N ALA A 869 -2.78 -32.96 11.21
CA ALA A 869 -4.02 -33.49 10.63
C ALA A 869 -4.10 -35.04 10.57
N SER A 870 -3.11 -35.76 11.12
CA SER A 870 -3.11 -37.23 11.12
C SER A 870 -4.20 -37.78 12.06
N ALA A 871 -5.21 -38.43 11.49
CA ALA A 871 -6.35 -39.02 12.22
C ALA A 871 -5.96 -40.15 13.20
N SER A 872 -4.71 -40.62 13.16
CA SER A 872 -4.12 -41.60 14.09
C SER A 872 -2.81 -41.10 14.70
N ARG A 873 -2.70 -39.80 14.98
CA ARG A 873 -1.56 -39.21 15.69
C ARG A 873 -1.42 -39.83 17.10
N PRO A 874 -0.31 -40.53 17.41
CA PRO A 874 -0.14 -41.17 18.71
C PRO A 874 0.17 -40.14 19.80
N SER A 875 -0.28 -40.40 21.02
CA SER A 875 0.10 -39.56 22.17
C SER A 875 1.57 -39.74 22.54
N VAL A 876 2.14 -38.77 23.27
CA VAL A 876 3.50 -38.86 23.82
C VAL A 876 3.70 -40.14 24.63
N GLU A 877 2.70 -40.55 25.42
CA GLU A 877 2.71 -41.80 26.20
C GLU A 877 2.75 -43.04 25.29
N GLN A 878 1.92 -43.07 24.24
CA GLN A 878 1.90 -44.18 23.27
C GLN A 878 3.21 -44.29 22.49
N LEU A 879 3.88 -43.16 22.20
CA LEU A 879 5.22 -43.16 21.60
C LEU A 879 6.29 -43.68 22.58
N ILE A 880 6.18 -43.32 23.87
CA ILE A 880 7.08 -43.82 24.92
C ILE A 880 6.95 -45.34 25.09
N GLU A 881 5.74 -45.86 25.11
CA GLU A 881 5.46 -47.30 25.20
C GLU A 881 5.88 -48.06 23.93
N THR A 882 5.40 -47.61 22.75
CA THR A 882 5.64 -48.29 21.46
C THR A 882 7.13 -48.32 21.09
N GLY A 883 7.88 -47.27 21.43
CA GLY A 883 9.33 -47.21 21.21
C GLY A 883 10.16 -47.85 22.34
N ASN A 884 9.55 -48.40 23.39
CA ASN A 884 10.23 -48.91 24.60
C ASN A 884 11.21 -47.88 25.23
N LEU A 885 10.80 -46.60 25.21
CA LEU A 885 11.65 -45.44 25.47
C LEU A 885 11.70 -45.01 26.96
N ARG A 886 10.93 -45.67 27.83
CA ARG A 886 10.83 -45.34 29.26
C ARG A 886 12.14 -45.68 30.00
N LEU A 887 12.56 -44.83 30.93
CA LEU A 887 13.81 -44.99 31.68
C LEU A 887 13.78 -46.28 32.53
N ARG A 888 14.66 -47.22 32.20
CA ARG A 888 14.84 -48.51 32.90
C ARG A 888 16.24 -48.53 33.53
N PRO A 889 16.45 -47.88 34.70
CA PRO A 889 17.78 -47.69 35.26
C PRO A 889 18.44 -49.03 35.62
N LEU A 890 19.71 -49.18 35.23
CA LEU A 890 20.55 -50.32 35.61
C LEU A 890 20.76 -50.40 37.13
N SER A 891 21.11 -51.59 37.65
CA SER A 891 21.61 -51.75 39.02
C SER A 891 23.00 -51.11 39.18
N GLU A 892 23.40 -50.76 40.41
CA GLU A 892 24.72 -50.17 40.66
C GLU A 892 25.86 -51.13 40.22
N ASP A 893 25.66 -52.43 40.37
CA ASP A 893 26.57 -53.47 39.86
C ASP A 893 26.68 -53.43 38.34
N ALA A 894 25.56 -53.37 37.60
CA ALA A 894 25.56 -53.31 36.14
C ALA A 894 26.12 -51.99 35.59
N TYR A 895 25.92 -50.86 36.29
CA TYR A 895 26.66 -49.62 35.99
C TYR A 895 28.18 -49.80 36.19
N THR A 896 28.59 -50.53 37.24
CA THR A 896 30.00 -50.78 37.57
C THR A 896 30.65 -51.71 36.55
N GLU A 897 29.98 -52.78 36.11
CA GLU A 897 30.43 -53.67 35.03
C GLU A 897 30.58 -52.92 33.70
N LEU A 898 29.57 -52.12 33.31
CA LEU A 898 29.61 -51.32 32.09
C LEU A 898 30.75 -50.28 32.11
N ALA A 899 30.96 -49.63 33.26
CA ALA A 899 32.09 -48.71 33.46
C ALA A 899 33.43 -49.45 33.39
N GLN A 900 33.56 -50.61 34.06
CA GLN A 900 34.79 -51.41 34.08
C GLN A 900 35.20 -51.88 32.67
N ALA A 901 34.24 -52.35 31.86
CA ALA A 901 34.49 -52.75 30.48
C ALA A 901 35.07 -51.60 29.65
N ILE A 902 34.46 -50.41 29.72
CA ILE A 902 34.91 -49.23 28.96
C ILE A 902 36.26 -48.73 29.49
N MET A 903 36.52 -48.79 30.80
CA MET A 903 37.82 -48.44 31.39
C MET A 903 38.94 -49.41 30.97
N ASN A 904 38.66 -50.71 30.97
CA ASN A 904 39.61 -51.75 30.55
C ASN A 904 40.04 -51.60 29.07
N GLU A 905 39.14 -51.14 28.21
CA GLU A 905 39.43 -50.85 26.80
C GLU A 905 40.20 -49.52 26.58
N ASN A 906 40.21 -48.61 27.55
CA ASN A 906 40.71 -47.23 27.38
C ASN A 906 41.63 -46.81 28.54
N LEU A 907 42.64 -47.66 28.83
CA LEU A 907 43.58 -47.50 29.94
C LEU A 907 44.38 -46.18 29.89
N ASP A 908 44.60 -45.63 28.69
CA ASP A 908 45.25 -44.33 28.49
C ASP A 908 44.39 -43.14 28.96
N MET A 909 43.07 -43.23 28.76
CA MET A 909 42.09 -42.27 29.27
C MET A 909 41.97 -42.37 30.80
N VAL A 910 42.00 -43.59 31.36
CA VAL A 910 42.01 -43.84 32.81
C VAL A 910 43.25 -43.19 33.45
N ALA A 911 44.45 -43.50 32.94
CA ALA A 911 45.70 -42.89 33.39
C ALA A 911 45.70 -41.36 33.22
N ALA A 912 45.08 -40.83 32.16
CA ALA A 912 44.97 -39.38 31.99
C ALA A 912 44.02 -38.69 32.98
N VAL A 913 42.97 -39.37 33.49
CA VAL A 913 42.15 -38.82 34.58
C VAL A 913 42.89 -38.92 35.91
N ARG A 914 43.40 -40.12 36.26
CA ARG A 914 44.00 -40.40 37.57
C ARG A 914 45.37 -39.73 37.75
N ASP A 915 46.29 -39.95 36.82
CA ASP A 915 47.71 -39.57 36.97
C ASP A 915 48.00 -38.15 36.46
N LYS A 916 47.14 -37.62 35.58
CA LYS A 916 47.27 -36.25 35.00
C LYS A 916 46.12 -35.32 35.39
N GLY A 917 45.22 -35.74 36.29
CA GLY A 917 44.15 -34.91 36.84
C GLY A 917 43.10 -34.41 35.84
N GLN A 918 43.00 -34.99 34.64
CA GLN A 918 42.18 -34.46 33.53
C GLN A 918 40.68 -34.76 33.72
N LYS A 919 40.07 -34.26 34.80
CA LYS A 919 38.67 -34.52 35.20
C LYS A 919 37.63 -34.30 34.09
N GLY A 920 37.89 -33.44 33.10
CA GLY A 920 37.02 -33.27 31.93
C GLY A 920 36.77 -34.56 31.13
N LYS A 921 37.67 -35.56 31.19
CA LYS A 921 37.51 -36.87 30.54
C LYS A 921 36.48 -37.79 31.24
N ILE A 922 36.05 -37.49 32.47
CA ILE A 922 34.97 -38.23 33.15
C ILE A 922 33.69 -38.21 32.31
N MET A 923 33.35 -37.06 31.72
CA MET A 923 32.18 -36.94 30.82
C MET A 923 32.33 -37.71 29.50
N TRP A 924 33.54 -38.06 29.09
CA TRP A 924 33.75 -38.94 27.93
C TRP A 924 33.37 -40.39 28.28
N PHE A 925 33.77 -40.90 29.45
CA PHE A 925 33.36 -42.22 29.93
C PHE A 925 31.83 -42.31 30.07
N VAL A 926 31.19 -41.31 30.68
CA VAL A 926 29.72 -41.22 30.75
C VAL A 926 29.09 -41.23 29.35
N GLY A 927 29.68 -40.50 28.39
CA GLY A 927 29.25 -40.51 26.99
C GLY A 927 29.37 -41.87 26.32
N GLN A 928 30.38 -42.69 26.64
CA GLN A 928 30.50 -44.06 26.16
C GLN A 928 29.49 -45.00 26.82
N MET A 929 29.25 -44.87 28.13
CA MET A 929 28.21 -45.64 28.83
C MET A 929 26.83 -45.40 28.22
N VAL A 930 26.45 -44.14 28.02
CA VAL A 930 25.18 -43.72 27.37
C VAL A 930 25.11 -44.11 25.88
N ARG A 931 26.24 -44.44 25.24
CA ARG A 931 26.30 -44.93 23.84
C ARG A 931 26.27 -46.46 23.73
N ARG A 932 26.73 -47.19 24.76
CA ARG A 932 26.83 -48.66 24.76
C ARG A 932 25.72 -49.37 25.52
N GLY A 933 25.13 -48.73 26.54
CA GLY A 933 23.94 -49.24 27.20
C GLY A 933 22.73 -49.24 26.26
N GLU A 934 21.75 -50.09 26.55
CA GLU A 934 20.47 -50.11 25.85
C GLU A 934 19.78 -48.74 25.96
N GLU A 935 19.10 -48.31 24.91
CA GLU A 935 18.50 -46.97 24.84
C GLU A 935 17.46 -46.79 25.96
N GLY A 936 17.64 -45.73 26.77
CA GLY A 936 16.82 -45.51 27.96
C GLY A 936 17.26 -46.27 29.23
N THR A 937 18.45 -46.88 29.31
CA THR A 937 18.89 -47.58 30.56
C THR A 937 19.92 -46.83 31.42
N VAL A 938 20.68 -45.90 30.83
CA VAL A 938 21.83 -45.24 31.50
C VAL A 938 21.48 -43.79 31.88
N GLU A 939 21.33 -43.52 33.18
CA GLU A 939 21.21 -42.16 33.71
C GLU A 939 22.60 -41.49 33.78
N PRO A 940 22.82 -40.33 33.13
CA PRO A 940 24.14 -39.68 33.11
C PRO A 940 24.69 -39.29 34.49
N GLU A 941 23.84 -38.95 35.46
CA GLU A 941 24.29 -38.63 36.81
C GLU A 941 24.82 -39.87 37.55
N MET A 942 24.09 -41.00 37.51
CA MET A 942 24.53 -42.22 38.18
C MET A 942 25.75 -42.83 37.49
N ALA A 943 25.77 -42.84 36.15
CA ALA A 943 26.97 -43.20 35.39
C ALA A 943 28.17 -42.32 35.78
N ARG A 944 27.98 -41.00 35.96
CA ARG A 944 29.04 -40.10 36.43
C ARG A 944 29.50 -40.45 37.85
N ARG A 945 28.59 -40.68 38.80
CA ARG A 945 28.93 -41.04 40.19
C ARG A 945 29.70 -42.35 40.26
N VAL A 946 29.31 -43.37 39.48
CA VAL A 946 30.01 -44.66 39.42
C VAL A 946 31.41 -44.49 38.80
N VAL A 947 31.54 -43.76 37.69
CA VAL A 947 32.85 -43.44 37.09
C VAL A 947 33.74 -42.64 38.05
N GLU A 948 33.20 -41.66 38.79
CA GLU A 948 33.95 -40.89 39.79
C GLU A 948 34.37 -41.75 40.99
N LYS A 949 33.52 -42.68 41.43
CA LYS A 949 33.80 -43.67 42.50
C LYS A 949 34.89 -44.67 42.08
N MET A 950 34.86 -45.16 40.84
CA MET A 950 35.84 -46.12 40.30
C MET A 950 37.18 -45.51 39.92
N LEU A 951 37.24 -44.21 39.61
CA LEU A 951 38.49 -43.49 39.31
C LEU A 951 39.13 -42.83 40.55
N ALA A 952 38.52 -43.01 41.72
CA ALA A 952 39.02 -42.56 43.02
C ALA A 952 39.58 -43.69 43.90
N GLY A 953 39.43 -44.95 43.46
CA GLY A 953 40.12 -46.14 43.98
C GLY A 953 41.31 -46.54 43.13
#